data_AF-A0A0P9D793-F1
#
_entry.id   AF-A0A0P9D793-F1
#
_cell.length_a   1.000
_cell.length_b   1.000
_cell.length_c   1.000
_cell.angle_alpha   90.00
_cell.angle_beta   90.00
_cell.angle_gamma   90.00
#
_symmetry.space_group_name_H-M   'P 1'
#
loop_
_entity.id
_entity.type
_entity.pdbx_description
1 polymer ?
#
loop_
_entity_poly.entity_id
_entity_poly.type
_entity_poly.pdbx_seq_one_letter_code
_entity_poly.pdbx_strand_id
1 'polypeptide(L)'
;MLARTIQALAVADERGAPAAVFSLLPEATIWAAAQALLHDPDQNFIVGPTLVQAIGDALLRLSDQQAAQAVLLDALTPTVDSLIYERATIAVLRYASHWDTPTAKRFSTAFSEGYKATIAGGDMFIAGLALEGMLRLPLYRHDPVRLLAAIALTIDEFPPLPDDPGDAALLPVKALKLLGQCYDAQPNEIVAAHLRQLVTHTNTAVDAEARYNLGLVRLYDAFRADDDQAFYAALLEAEDLFRMAAIAEENRSDAELFGAIARCFAVMTTTPLPGAISDLVQTATAIVQERLYAFGGATSEQRAALEYTMGALVTALDRWVAQVATAHQAPNIALPMRELAQVYAAVRDLSAMPGLPGLASHVGQTRIMLPHLRGRFAEIQEITAKLTAILSDPLLREHLSPAERELYELTLAELRAVPDPKPAAAARLHSLRAAADLLAPAFARQIDDLLAQNLPYDEVLLGLVRWYFDRHLDRERVLAQIGGPAHDIYTALVADLRTRLQWDERNLAWQCLANLLKLITRYVVSLYQITREEALPVDVNFLFAKGEKGGLGPDANERHLEAHLYSHLWFAQLFLFPEWVGTVERQNISDVPGRTDLTVRFPGSVVFVLEIKCEPTDSSRVAIQTQYLAQAQSYAGGTQQVSLLMVLDTTPKPVGVPLPDVRDCCYVDRRTVPGAVYPDCVVVCIVPANRFLPSTHTKGASGDAAAVEQPQHRKRRSRKRHDTP
;
A
#
# COMPACT_ATOMS: atom_id res chain seq x y z
N MET A 1 38.60 -1.46 -56.71
CA MET A 1 38.84 -2.70 -55.92
C MET A 1 37.97 -2.72 -54.68
N LEU A 2 38.09 -1.73 -53.78
CA LEU A 2 37.27 -1.58 -52.57
C LEU A 2 35.76 -1.69 -52.83
N ALA A 3 35.20 -0.93 -53.77
CA ALA A 3 33.76 -1.01 -54.10
C ALA A 3 33.29 -2.43 -54.47
N ARG A 4 34.06 -3.17 -55.28
CA ARG A 4 33.76 -4.56 -55.63
C ARG A 4 33.85 -5.51 -54.42
N THR A 5 34.83 -5.29 -53.54
CA THR A 5 34.98 -6.05 -52.30
C THR A 5 33.77 -5.83 -51.38
N ILE A 6 33.35 -4.59 -51.20
CA ILE A 6 32.16 -4.25 -50.39
C ILE A 6 30.89 -4.81 -51.01
N GLN A 7 30.73 -4.68 -52.33
CA GLN A 7 29.57 -5.22 -53.03
C GLN A 7 29.49 -6.75 -52.92
N ALA A 8 30.63 -7.45 -52.96
CA ALA A 8 30.68 -8.88 -52.72
C ALA A 8 30.30 -9.25 -51.27
N LEU A 9 30.71 -8.45 -50.28
CA LEU A 9 30.34 -8.64 -48.87
C LEU A 9 28.85 -8.36 -48.62
N ALA A 10 28.27 -7.37 -49.32
CA ALA A 10 26.85 -7.02 -49.20
C ALA A 10 25.91 -8.11 -49.75
N VAL A 11 26.38 -8.92 -50.72
CA VAL A 11 25.59 -9.99 -51.37
C VAL A 11 25.79 -11.35 -50.68
N ALA A 12 26.83 -11.52 -49.86
CA ALA A 12 27.14 -12.75 -49.13
C ALA A 12 26.24 -12.89 -47.89
N ASP A 13 24.95 -13.13 -48.13
CA ASP A 13 23.91 -13.26 -47.12
C ASP A 13 24.25 -14.33 -46.07
N GLU A 14 23.95 -14.01 -44.81
CA GLU A 14 24.01 -14.82 -43.57
C GLU A 14 25.34 -15.05 -42.81
N ARG A 15 26.56 -14.83 -43.34
CA ARG A 15 27.81 -14.99 -42.51
C ARG A 15 28.95 -14.00 -42.75
N GLY A 16 28.86 -13.10 -43.72
CA GLY A 16 29.88 -12.06 -43.94
C GLY A 16 29.57 -10.80 -43.16
N ALA A 17 30.05 -10.65 -41.92
CA ALA A 17 29.90 -9.38 -41.20
C ALA A 17 30.51 -8.23 -42.02
N PRO A 18 29.82 -7.11 -42.29
CA PRO A 18 30.37 -5.98 -43.06
C PRO A 18 31.76 -5.53 -42.60
N ALA A 19 32.04 -5.64 -41.29
CA ALA A 19 33.36 -5.42 -40.68
C ALA A 19 34.51 -6.27 -41.26
N ALA A 20 34.22 -7.38 -41.97
CA ALA A 20 35.23 -8.23 -42.59
C ALA A 20 36.06 -7.51 -43.66
N VAL A 21 35.57 -6.38 -44.20
CA VAL A 21 36.35 -5.54 -45.13
C VAL A 21 37.70 -5.12 -44.53
N PHE A 22 37.78 -4.89 -43.22
CA PHE A 22 39.01 -4.51 -42.51
C PHE A 22 40.01 -5.65 -42.35
N SER A 23 39.57 -6.90 -42.53
CA SER A 23 40.46 -8.06 -42.61
C SER A 23 40.94 -8.34 -44.04
N LEU A 24 40.26 -7.77 -45.05
CA LEU A 24 40.52 -8.02 -46.47
C LEU A 24 41.34 -6.89 -47.12
N LEU A 25 41.25 -5.67 -46.59
CA LEU A 25 41.93 -4.49 -47.12
C LEU A 25 42.55 -3.67 -45.99
N PRO A 26 43.74 -3.04 -46.20
CA PRO A 26 44.32 -2.14 -45.22
C PRO A 26 43.43 -0.94 -44.92
N GLU A 27 43.33 -0.53 -43.66
CA GLU A 27 42.58 0.66 -43.21
C GLU A 27 42.92 1.91 -44.03
N ALA A 28 44.20 2.17 -44.29
CA ALA A 28 44.64 3.33 -45.09
C ALA A 28 44.03 3.36 -46.50
N THR A 29 43.84 2.20 -47.13
CA THR A 29 43.20 2.08 -48.45
C THR A 29 41.71 2.38 -48.37
N ILE A 30 41.07 1.97 -47.27
CA ILE A 30 39.65 2.24 -47.02
C ILE A 30 39.43 3.74 -46.80
N TRP A 31 40.25 4.37 -45.93
CA TRP A 31 40.15 5.79 -45.62
C TRP A 31 40.41 6.69 -46.83
N ALA A 32 41.39 6.35 -47.67
CA ALA A 32 41.69 7.11 -48.89
C ALA A 32 40.55 7.11 -49.92
N ALA A 33 39.67 6.10 -49.88
CA ALA A 33 38.58 5.94 -50.84
C ALA A 33 37.18 6.25 -50.26
N ALA A 34 37.05 6.36 -48.93
CA ALA A 34 35.77 6.48 -48.25
C ALA A 34 34.96 7.69 -48.73
N GLN A 35 35.55 8.89 -48.74
CA GLN A 35 34.85 10.10 -49.18
C GLN A 35 34.34 9.99 -50.61
N ALA A 36 35.15 9.49 -51.54
CA ALA A 36 34.74 9.31 -52.93
C ALA A 36 33.56 8.33 -53.06
N LEU A 37 33.51 7.29 -52.23
CA LEU A 37 32.43 6.30 -52.23
C LEU A 37 31.12 6.79 -51.59
N LEU A 38 31.20 7.69 -50.60
CA LEU A 38 30.00 8.24 -49.95
C LEU A 38 29.24 9.25 -50.81
N HIS A 39 29.95 9.90 -51.74
CA HIS A 39 29.42 10.96 -52.60
C HIS A 39 29.26 10.53 -54.06
N ASP A 40 29.45 9.24 -54.38
CA ASP A 40 29.28 8.69 -55.72
C ASP A 40 27.85 8.13 -55.89
N PRO A 41 26.98 8.76 -56.71
CA PRO A 41 25.60 8.32 -56.91
C PRO A 41 25.47 6.86 -57.34
N ASP A 42 26.44 6.33 -58.10
CA ASP A 42 26.42 4.94 -58.59
C ASP A 42 26.75 3.92 -57.48
N GLN A 43 27.30 4.37 -56.35
CA GLN A 43 27.75 3.53 -55.23
C GLN A 43 26.87 3.68 -53.97
N ASN A 44 26.01 4.69 -53.93
CA ASN A 44 25.25 5.09 -52.74
C ASN A 44 24.18 4.10 -52.28
N PHE A 45 23.68 3.20 -53.15
CA PHE A 45 22.61 2.27 -52.76
C PHE A 45 23.09 1.05 -51.97
N ILE A 46 24.35 0.62 -52.18
CA ILE A 46 24.89 -0.61 -51.57
C ILE A 46 26.24 -0.33 -50.91
N VAL A 47 27.20 0.19 -51.67
CA VAL A 47 28.60 0.27 -51.22
C VAL A 47 28.78 1.30 -50.11
N GLY A 48 28.19 2.50 -50.26
CA GLY A 48 28.24 3.54 -49.23
C GLY A 48 27.65 3.09 -47.88
N PRO A 49 26.38 2.65 -47.82
CA PRO A 49 25.74 2.20 -46.58
C PRO A 49 26.46 1.01 -45.95
N THR A 50 26.90 0.01 -46.75
CA THR A 50 27.65 -1.14 -46.23
C THR A 50 29.01 -0.73 -45.67
N LEU A 51 29.70 0.25 -46.28
CA LEU A 51 30.96 0.79 -45.74
C LEU A 51 30.73 1.45 -44.38
N VAL A 52 29.73 2.29 -44.25
CA VAL A 52 29.41 2.97 -42.98
C VAL A 52 28.99 1.96 -41.90
N GLN A 53 28.20 0.96 -42.26
CA GLN A 53 27.86 -0.14 -41.36
C GLN A 53 29.10 -0.91 -40.91
N ALA A 54 30.02 -1.23 -41.84
CA ALA A 54 31.26 -1.92 -41.52
C ALA A 54 32.12 -1.11 -40.52
N ILE A 55 32.21 0.20 -40.70
CA ILE A 55 32.90 1.10 -39.78
C ILE A 55 32.23 1.04 -38.40
N GLY A 56 30.90 1.13 -38.33
CA GLY A 56 30.15 0.97 -37.09
C GLY A 56 30.37 -0.39 -36.41
N ASP A 57 30.36 -1.49 -37.14
CA ASP A 57 30.54 -2.83 -36.60
C ASP A 57 31.99 -3.11 -36.13
N ALA A 58 32.97 -2.38 -36.68
CA ALA A 58 34.39 -2.53 -36.36
C ALA A 58 34.94 -1.46 -35.41
N LEU A 59 34.22 -0.37 -35.13
CA LEU A 59 34.74 0.88 -34.56
C LEU A 59 35.77 0.70 -33.43
N LEU A 60 35.44 -0.06 -32.39
CA LEU A 60 36.30 -0.24 -31.21
C LEU A 60 37.57 -1.07 -31.49
N ARG A 61 37.62 -1.78 -32.62
CA ARG A 61 38.74 -2.63 -33.05
C ARG A 61 39.63 -1.97 -34.10
N LEU A 62 39.22 -0.83 -34.66
CA LEU A 62 39.99 -0.10 -35.68
C LEU A 62 41.24 0.53 -35.05
N SER A 63 42.34 0.51 -35.80
CA SER A 63 43.60 1.15 -35.40
C SER A 63 43.55 2.67 -35.55
N ASP A 64 42.83 3.19 -36.54
CA ASP A 64 42.61 4.63 -36.73
C ASP A 64 41.14 5.03 -36.50
N GLN A 65 40.79 5.20 -35.23
CA GLN A 65 39.46 5.66 -34.84
C GLN A 65 39.17 7.11 -35.24
N GLN A 66 40.20 7.94 -35.45
CA GLN A 66 40.00 9.33 -35.89
C GLN A 66 39.57 9.40 -37.36
N ALA A 67 40.16 8.58 -38.23
CA ALA A 67 39.72 8.44 -39.60
C ALA A 67 38.28 7.91 -39.67
N ALA A 68 37.95 6.90 -38.86
CA ALA A 68 36.58 6.39 -38.75
C ALA A 68 35.58 7.48 -38.35
N GLN A 69 35.89 8.30 -37.34
CA GLN A 69 35.08 9.44 -36.93
C GLN A 69 34.90 10.47 -38.06
N ALA A 70 35.95 10.76 -38.83
CA ALA A 70 35.89 11.69 -39.94
C ALA A 70 34.93 11.20 -41.05
N VAL A 71 34.98 9.89 -41.37
CA VAL A 71 34.05 9.29 -42.34
C VAL A 71 32.61 9.31 -41.84
N LEU A 72 32.38 9.03 -40.56
CA LEU A 72 31.04 9.12 -39.97
C LEU A 72 30.49 10.56 -39.99
N LEU A 73 31.33 11.57 -39.80
CA LEU A 73 30.91 12.97 -39.92
C LEU A 73 30.59 13.36 -41.36
N ASP A 74 31.37 12.90 -42.35
CA ASP A 74 31.10 13.13 -43.77
C ASP A 74 29.79 12.47 -44.22
N ALA A 75 29.50 11.29 -43.66
CA ALA A 75 28.25 10.56 -43.87
C ALA A 75 27.03 11.20 -43.16
N LEU A 76 27.23 12.19 -42.28
CA LEU A 76 26.17 12.96 -41.62
C LEU A 76 25.98 14.34 -42.28
N THR A 77 26.12 14.40 -43.60
CA THR A 77 25.83 15.61 -44.38
C THR A 77 24.49 15.44 -45.11
N PRO A 78 23.69 16.52 -45.29
CA PRO A 78 22.39 16.43 -45.93
C PRO A 78 22.46 16.14 -47.45
N THR A 79 23.66 16.11 -48.03
CA THR A 79 23.90 15.85 -49.45
C THR A 79 24.16 14.37 -49.77
N VAL A 80 24.38 13.53 -48.76
CA VAL A 80 24.54 12.08 -48.97
C VAL A 80 23.18 11.39 -49.06
N ASP A 81 23.18 10.15 -49.55
CA ASP A 81 22.00 9.29 -49.58
C ASP A 81 21.46 9.01 -48.16
N SER A 82 20.13 8.94 -48.03
CA SER A 82 19.48 8.75 -46.72
C SER A 82 19.83 7.43 -46.04
N LEU A 83 20.16 6.37 -46.79
CA LEU A 83 20.64 5.11 -46.23
C LEU A 83 22.05 5.26 -45.64
N ILE A 84 22.92 6.04 -46.28
CA ILE A 84 24.25 6.36 -45.73
C ILE A 84 24.09 7.12 -44.41
N TYR A 85 23.23 8.13 -44.41
CA TYR A 85 22.93 8.95 -43.23
C TYR A 85 22.33 8.10 -42.09
N GLU A 86 21.43 7.17 -42.40
CA GLU A 86 20.84 6.23 -41.44
C GLU A 86 21.93 5.37 -40.79
N ARG A 87 22.79 4.73 -41.59
CA ARG A 87 23.88 3.88 -41.08
C ARG A 87 24.84 4.67 -40.20
N ALA A 88 25.15 5.92 -40.56
CA ALA A 88 25.99 6.80 -39.77
C ALA A 88 25.33 7.15 -38.44
N THR A 89 24.03 7.48 -38.45
CA THR A 89 23.22 7.77 -37.26
C THR A 89 23.23 6.57 -36.30
N ILE A 90 22.95 5.36 -36.79
CA ILE A 90 22.98 4.12 -36.00
C ILE A 90 24.36 3.89 -35.40
N ALA A 91 25.44 4.03 -36.19
CA ALA A 91 26.80 3.85 -35.70
C ALA A 91 27.15 4.86 -34.60
N VAL A 92 26.82 6.14 -34.79
CA VAL A 92 27.11 7.20 -33.81
C VAL A 92 26.33 6.98 -32.51
N LEU A 93 25.04 6.64 -32.59
CA LEU A 93 24.20 6.40 -31.41
C LEU A 93 24.59 5.11 -30.66
N ARG A 94 24.98 4.04 -31.36
CA ARG A 94 25.45 2.78 -30.75
C ARG A 94 26.63 3.01 -29.80
N TYR A 95 27.53 3.93 -30.15
CA TYR A 95 28.70 4.25 -29.34
C TYR A 95 28.59 5.59 -28.61
N ALA A 96 27.37 6.09 -28.39
CA ALA A 96 27.11 7.39 -27.79
C ALA A 96 27.97 7.65 -26.54
N SER A 97 28.03 6.69 -25.60
CA SER A 97 28.80 6.76 -24.36
C SER A 97 30.33 6.70 -24.52
N HIS A 98 30.83 6.23 -25.66
CA HIS A 98 32.27 6.05 -25.91
C HIS A 98 32.94 7.31 -26.49
N TRP A 99 32.17 8.23 -27.08
CA TRP A 99 32.73 9.45 -27.64
C TRP A 99 33.28 10.36 -26.54
N ASP A 100 34.42 11.01 -26.79
CA ASP A 100 34.84 12.09 -25.92
C ASP A 100 33.93 13.33 -26.11
N THR A 101 34.00 14.26 -25.17
CA THR A 101 33.16 15.47 -25.17
C THR A 101 33.32 16.31 -26.44
N PRO A 102 34.54 16.54 -26.98
CA PRO A 102 34.72 17.24 -28.26
C PRO A 102 34.09 16.53 -29.46
N THR A 103 34.25 15.22 -29.58
CA THR A 103 33.74 14.41 -30.69
C THR A 103 32.22 14.35 -30.66
N ALA A 104 31.64 14.09 -29.48
CA ALA A 104 30.19 14.14 -29.31
C ALA A 104 29.61 15.51 -29.70
N LYS A 105 30.30 16.61 -29.39
CA LYS A 105 29.89 17.95 -29.82
C LYS A 105 29.84 18.07 -31.34
N ARG A 106 30.84 17.56 -32.06
CA ARG A 106 30.88 17.58 -33.53
C ARG A 106 29.71 16.81 -34.13
N PHE A 107 29.40 15.63 -33.60
CA PHE A 107 28.23 14.87 -34.04
C PHE A 107 26.90 15.58 -33.73
N SER A 108 26.73 16.16 -32.53
CA SER A 108 25.56 16.97 -32.21
C SER A 108 25.39 18.15 -33.17
N THR A 109 26.49 18.82 -33.53
CA THR A 109 26.47 19.91 -34.53
C THR A 109 26.06 19.39 -35.91
N ALA A 110 26.65 18.28 -36.37
CA ALA A 110 26.28 17.69 -37.66
C ALA A 110 24.79 17.31 -37.74
N PHE A 111 24.24 16.71 -36.68
CA PHE A 111 22.80 16.42 -36.60
C PHE A 111 21.95 17.69 -36.61
N SER A 112 22.35 18.73 -35.87
CA SER A 112 21.63 20.01 -35.84
C SER A 112 21.63 20.70 -37.21
N GLU A 113 22.77 20.72 -37.89
CA GLU A 113 22.91 21.29 -39.25
C GLU A 113 22.13 20.48 -40.28
N GLY A 114 22.20 19.14 -40.21
CA GLY A 114 21.42 18.25 -41.07
C GLY A 114 19.92 18.44 -40.91
N TYR A 115 19.44 18.59 -39.67
CA TYR A 115 18.04 18.88 -39.38
C TYR A 115 17.61 20.22 -39.97
N LYS A 116 18.34 21.30 -39.67
CA LYS A 116 18.09 22.65 -40.19
C LYS A 116 18.05 22.71 -41.72
N ALA A 117 18.95 21.99 -42.37
CA ALA A 117 19.04 21.96 -43.82
C ALA A 117 17.86 21.24 -44.49
N THR A 118 17.18 20.33 -43.79
CA THR A 118 16.20 19.42 -44.39
C THR A 118 14.77 19.62 -43.90
N ILE A 119 14.56 20.24 -42.74
CA ILE A 119 13.25 20.44 -42.11
C ILE A 119 12.24 21.20 -43.00
N ALA A 120 12.71 22.16 -43.81
CA ALA A 120 11.88 23.03 -44.64
C ALA A 120 12.02 22.68 -46.14
N GLY A 121 11.58 21.47 -46.51
CA GLY A 121 11.50 21.04 -47.93
C GLY A 121 12.72 20.28 -48.46
N GLY A 122 13.58 19.74 -47.58
CA GLY A 122 14.63 18.78 -47.95
C GLY A 122 14.18 17.32 -47.82
N ASP A 123 15.15 16.41 -47.72
CA ASP A 123 14.85 14.98 -47.50
C ASP A 123 14.30 14.76 -46.07
N MET A 124 13.01 14.44 -45.97
CA MET A 124 12.30 14.23 -44.71
C MET A 124 12.85 13.03 -43.92
N PHE A 125 13.42 12.01 -44.58
CA PHE A 125 14.06 10.89 -43.89
C PHE A 125 15.33 11.35 -43.17
N ILE A 126 16.15 12.16 -43.85
CA ILE A 126 17.34 12.78 -43.23
C ILE A 126 16.91 13.71 -42.10
N ALA A 127 15.87 14.54 -42.28
CA ALA A 127 15.36 15.41 -41.21
C ALA A 127 14.97 14.60 -39.96
N GLY A 128 14.26 13.49 -40.15
CA GLY A 128 13.86 12.60 -39.07
C GLY A 128 15.05 11.92 -38.38
N LEU A 129 16.05 11.46 -39.12
CA LEU A 129 17.27 10.84 -38.57
C LEU A 129 18.14 11.86 -37.84
N ALA A 130 18.25 13.07 -38.39
CA ALA A 130 18.99 14.18 -37.81
C ALA A 130 18.38 14.62 -36.47
N LEU A 131 17.05 14.75 -36.42
CA LEU A 131 16.30 15.03 -35.20
C LEU A 131 16.53 13.96 -34.12
N GLU A 132 16.52 12.69 -34.53
CA GLU A 132 16.79 11.57 -33.63
C GLU A 132 18.21 11.60 -33.07
N GLY A 133 19.22 11.79 -33.93
CA GLY A 133 20.62 11.91 -33.50
C GLY A 133 20.84 13.10 -32.57
N MET A 134 20.20 14.24 -32.86
CA MET A 134 20.29 15.46 -32.07
C MET A 134 19.81 15.28 -30.63
N LEU A 135 18.71 14.55 -30.42
CA LEU A 135 18.12 14.32 -29.10
C LEU A 135 18.67 13.08 -28.40
N ARG A 136 18.86 11.96 -29.11
CA ARG A 136 19.28 10.68 -28.52
C ARG A 136 20.77 10.62 -28.19
N LEU A 137 21.64 11.32 -28.93
CA LEU A 137 23.07 11.34 -28.61
C LEU A 137 23.36 11.90 -27.20
N PRO A 138 22.90 13.11 -26.83
CA PRO A 138 23.10 13.61 -25.46
C PRO A 138 22.32 12.79 -24.43
N LEU A 139 21.16 12.24 -24.77
CA LEU A 139 20.37 11.36 -23.91
C LEU A 139 21.15 10.08 -23.51
N TYR A 140 21.66 9.34 -24.49
CA TYR A 140 22.43 8.09 -24.27
C TYR A 140 23.79 8.33 -23.60
N ARG A 141 24.28 9.57 -23.65
CA ARG A 141 25.47 10.02 -22.94
C ARG A 141 25.20 10.48 -21.51
N HIS A 142 23.94 10.63 -21.13
CA HIS A 142 23.55 11.29 -19.90
C HIS A 142 24.19 12.68 -19.76
N ASP A 143 24.18 13.47 -20.85
CA ASP A 143 24.70 14.84 -20.92
C ASP A 143 23.54 15.85 -20.81
N PRO A 144 23.14 16.26 -19.59
CA PRO A 144 21.93 17.06 -19.38
C PRO A 144 22.02 18.46 -19.98
N VAL A 145 23.22 19.05 -20.05
CA VAL A 145 23.41 20.39 -20.60
C VAL A 145 23.13 20.39 -22.09
N ARG A 146 23.65 19.40 -22.82
CA ARG A 146 23.40 19.29 -24.26
C ARG A 146 22.00 18.80 -24.58
N LEU A 147 21.43 17.94 -23.74
CA LEU A 147 20.05 17.49 -23.90
C LEU A 147 19.10 18.68 -23.82
N LEU A 148 19.24 19.56 -22.84
CA LEU A 148 18.44 20.79 -22.74
C LEU A 148 18.60 21.70 -23.96
N ALA A 149 19.83 21.87 -24.48
CA ALA A 149 20.07 22.67 -25.67
C ALA A 149 19.38 22.07 -26.92
N ALA A 150 19.41 20.73 -27.06
CA ALA A 150 18.74 20.03 -28.16
C ALA A 150 17.21 20.09 -28.05
N ILE A 151 16.65 19.98 -26.83
CA ILE A 151 15.21 20.17 -26.57
C ILE A 151 14.79 21.59 -26.97
N ALA A 152 15.52 22.61 -26.47
CA ALA A 152 15.21 24.00 -26.77
C ALA A 152 15.22 24.27 -28.28
N LEU A 153 16.24 23.80 -28.98
CA LEU A 153 16.32 23.92 -30.43
C LEU A 153 15.15 23.21 -31.15
N THR A 154 14.77 22.01 -30.71
CA THR A 154 13.64 21.28 -31.32
C THR A 154 12.32 22.03 -31.15
N ILE A 155 12.14 22.72 -30.03
CA ILE A 155 10.92 23.50 -29.76
C ILE A 155 10.93 24.82 -30.53
N ASP A 156 12.07 25.52 -30.55
CA ASP A 156 12.24 26.79 -31.26
C ASP A 156 12.15 26.62 -32.78
N GLU A 157 12.68 25.51 -33.31
CA GLU A 157 12.67 25.15 -34.72
C GLU A 157 11.82 23.89 -34.95
N PHE A 158 10.61 23.86 -34.40
CA PHE A 158 9.71 22.71 -34.53
C PHE A 158 9.36 22.42 -36.01
N PRO A 159 9.20 21.14 -36.41
CA PRO A 159 8.82 20.80 -37.78
C PRO A 159 7.57 21.54 -38.27
N PRO A 160 7.55 22.01 -39.54
CA PRO A 160 6.37 22.63 -40.12
C PRO A 160 5.14 21.74 -39.95
N LEU A 161 4.07 22.33 -39.41
CA LEU A 161 2.80 21.65 -39.25
C LEU A 161 2.08 21.62 -40.61
N PRO A 162 1.56 20.46 -41.04
CA PRO A 162 0.86 20.36 -42.31
C PRO A 162 -0.48 21.11 -42.27
N ASP A 163 -0.84 21.73 -43.41
CA ASP A 163 -2.13 22.41 -43.57
C ASP A 163 -3.30 21.43 -43.69
N ASP A 164 -3.06 20.23 -44.25
CA ASP A 164 -4.06 19.18 -44.38
C ASP A 164 -4.32 18.51 -43.02
N PRO A 165 -5.58 18.58 -42.50
CA PRO A 165 -5.95 17.91 -41.25
C PRO A 165 -5.70 16.40 -41.23
N GLY A 166 -5.69 15.74 -42.39
CA GLY A 166 -5.51 14.29 -42.53
C GLY A 166 -4.08 13.85 -42.85
N ASP A 167 -3.12 14.78 -42.95
CA ASP A 167 -1.72 14.43 -43.18
C ASP A 167 -1.15 13.64 -41.99
N ALA A 168 -0.35 12.62 -42.26
CA ALA A 168 0.25 11.78 -41.21
C ALA A 168 1.27 12.54 -40.33
N ALA A 169 1.67 13.74 -40.73
CA ALA A 169 2.54 14.65 -39.98
C ALA A 169 3.81 13.96 -39.46
N LEU A 170 4.45 13.12 -40.29
CA LEU A 170 5.49 12.16 -39.86
C LEU A 170 6.61 12.81 -39.04
N LEU A 171 7.10 13.97 -39.47
CA LEU A 171 8.19 14.68 -38.79
C LEU A 171 7.73 15.37 -37.49
N PRO A 172 6.62 16.16 -37.45
CA PRO A 172 6.01 16.60 -36.20
C PRO A 172 5.74 15.47 -35.19
N VAL A 173 5.12 14.37 -35.63
CA VAL A 173 4.82 13.19 -34.80
C VAL A 173 6.11 12.59 -34.23
N LYS A 174 7.17 12.48 -35.03
CA LYS A 174 8.48 12.01 -34.54
C LYS A 174 9.08 12.96 -33.50
N ALA A 175 8.96 14.28 -33.70
CA ALA A 175 9.43 15.27 -32.74
C ALA A 175 8.72 15.15 -31.38
N LEU A 176 7.40 14.99 -31.39
CA LEU A 176 6.60 14.81 -30.16
C LEU A 176 7.03 13.56 -29.37
N LYS A 177 7.25 12.44 -30.07
CA LYS A 177 7.75 11.20 -29.45
C LYS A 177 9.11 11.39 -28.80
N LEU A 178 10.05 12.03 -29.50
CA LEU A 178 11.40 12.25 -28.99
C LEU A 178 11.42 13.26 -27.84
N LEU A 179 10.63 14.33 -27.91
CA LEU A 179 10.46 15.28 -26.80
C LEU A 179 9.89 14.58 -25.55
N GLY A 180 8.88 13.73 -25.74
CA GLY A 180 8.35 12.87 -24.69
C GLY A 180 9.42 12.00 -24.04
N GLN A 181 10.26 11.31 -24.84
CA GLN A 181 11.39 10.51 -24.32
C GLN A 181 12.40 11.36 -23.53
N CYS A 182 12.65 12.59 -23.98
CA CYS A 182 13.58 13.50 -23.31
C CYS A 182 13.07 13.98 -21.95
N TYR A 183 11.75 14.18 -21.80
CA TYR A 183 11.13 14.54 -20.53
C TYR A 183 11.42 13.48 -19.45
N ASP A 184 11.37 12.21 -19.80
CA ASP A 184 11.53 11.12 -18.82
C ASP A 184 12.93 11.09 -18.20
N ALA A 185 13.95 11.46 -18.97
CA ALA A 185 15.33 11.59 -18.51
C ALA A 185 15.58 12.90 -17.77
N GLN A 186 14.92 13.98 -18.19
CA GLN A 186 15.07 15.30 -17.60
C GLN A 186 13.73 16.04 -17.58
N PRO A 187 12.89 15.81 -16.53
CA PRO A 187 11.58 16.43 -16.43
C PRO A 187 11.69 17.95 -16.50
N ASN A 188 10.92 18.54 -17.42
CA ASN A 188 10.99 19.96 -17.73
C ASN A 188 9.62 20.46 -18.21
N GLU A 189 9.06 21.46 -17.52
CA GLU A 189 7.77 22.04 -17.88
C GLU A 189 7.75 22.65 -19.29
N ILE A 190 8.91 23.04 -19.85
CA ILE A 190 9.00 23.55 -21.23
C ILE A 190 8.49 22.49 -22.22
N VAL A 191 8.87 21.22 -22.04
CA VAL A 191 8.41 20.12 -22.90
C VAL A 191 6.92 19.86 -22.70
N ALA A 192 6.47 19.75 -21.44
CA ALA A 192 5.06 19.51 -21.14
C ALA A 192 4.15 20.64 -21.68
N ALA A 193 4.60 21.90 -21.56
CA ALA A 193 3.90 23.06 -22.09
C ALA A 193 3.83 23.05 -23.61
N HIS A 194 4.90 22.65 -24.30
CA HIS A 194 4.91 22.55 -25.76
C HIS A 194 3.98 21.43 -26.25
N LEU A 195 4.00 20.24 -25.63
CA LEU A 195 3.03 19.18 -25.93
C LEU A 195 1.60 19.67 -25.73
N ARG A 196 1.33 20.37 -24.62
CA ARG A 196 0.02 20.93 -24.29
C ARG A 196 -0.46 21.98 -25.30
N GLN A 197 0.44 22.79 -25.87
CA GLN A 197 0.11 23.77 -26.91
C GLN A 197 -0.39 23.12 -28.21
N LEU A 198 0.03 21.89 -28.49
CA LEU A 198 -0.33 21.15 -29.69
C LEU A 198 -1.55 20.24 -29.49
N VAL A 199 -2.09 20.16 -28.27
CA VAL A 199 -3.39 19.56 -28.01
C VAL A 199 -4.47 20.45 -28.65
N THR A 200 -5.46 19.82 -29.29
CA THR A 200 -6.52 20.43 -30.11
C THR A 200 -6.05 21.04 -31.45
N HIS A 201 -4.84 20.70 -31.90
CA HIS A 201 -4.40 21.09 -33.23
C HIS A 201 -5.32 20.52 -34.33
N THR A 202 -5.44 21.22 -35.47
CA THR A 202 -6.36 20.85 -36.56
C THR A 202 -5.97 19.55 -37.26
N ASN A 203 -4.67 19.26 -37.34
CA ASN A 203 -4.17 17.98 -37.82
C ASN A 203 -4.33 16.88 -36.76
N THR A 204 -5.04 15.81 -37.12
CA THR A 204 -5.46 14.75 -36.19
C THR A 204 -4.29 13.93 -35.65
N ALA A 205 -3.29 13.64 -36.49
CA ALA A 205 -2.09 12.91 -36.07
C ALA A 205 -1.27 13.71 -35.05
N VAL A 206 -1.14 15.03 -35.25
CA VAL A 206 -0.48 15.94 -34.30
C VAL A 206 -1.24 16.01 -32.97
N ASP A 207 -2.55 16.23 -33.00
CA ASP A 207 -3.38 16.30 -31.78
C ASP A 207 -3.32 14.98 -31.00
N ALA A 208 -3.53 13.85 -31.68
CA ALA A 208 -3.52 12.53 -31.06
C ALA A 208 -2.15 12.18 -30.46
N GLU A 209 -1.06 12.46 -31.17
CA GLU A 209 0.29 12.19 -30.67
C GLU A 209 0.70 13.14 -29.52
N ALA A 210 0.30 14.42 -29.57
CA ALA A 210 0.54 15.37 -28.50
C ALA A 210 -0.17 14.96 -27.22
N ARG A 211 -1.46 14.58 -27.32
CA ARG A 211 -2.25 14.02 -26.20
C ARG A 211 -1.60 12.76 -25.65
N TYR A 212 -1.22 11.82 -26.51
CA TYR A 212 -0.64 10.56 -26.08
C TYR A 212 0.69 10.76 -25.33
N ASN A 213 1.60 11.59 -25.85
CA ASN A 213 2.87 11.86 -25.17
C ASN A 213 2.68 12.67 -23.89
N LEU A 214 1.74 13.61 -23.85
CA LEU A 214 1.42 14.33 -22.63
C LEU A 214 0.80 13.38 -21.59
N GLY A 215 -0.01 12.41 -22.01
CA GLY A 215 -0.54 11.35 -21.14
C GLY A 215 0.58 10.49 -20.54
N LEU A 216 1.60 10.12 -21.33
CA LEU A 216 2.78 9.42 -20.83
C LEU A 216 3.61 10.28 -19.87
N VAL A 217 3.72 11.59 -20.12
CA VAL A 217 4.33 12.55 -19.19
C VAL A 217 3.58 12.56 -17.85
N ARG A 218 2.25 12.62 -17.86
CA ARG A 218 1.44 12.57 -16.64
C ARG A 218 1.51 11.24 -15.91
N LEU A 219 1.58 10.13 -16.63
CA LEU A 219 1.81 8.83 -16.02
C LEU A 219 3.18 8.77 -15.31
N TYR A 220 4.21 9.37 -15.91
CA TYR A 220 5.53 9.49 -15.28
C TYR A 220 5.53 10.41 -14.06
N ASP A 221 4.82 11.54 -14.14
CA ASP A 221 4.60 12.45 -13.00
C ASP A 221 3.89 11.70 -11.85
N ALA A 222 2.93 10.81 -12.14
CA ALA A 222 2.29 9.98 -11.13
C ALA A 222 3.29 9.05 -10.41
N PHE A 223 4.24 8.43 -11.12
CA PHE A 223 5.30 7.64 -10.47
C PHE A 223 6.22 8.45 -9.56
N ARG A 224 6.19 9.78 -9.66
CA ARG A 224 7.06 10.70 -8.92
C ARG A 224 6.29 11.62 -7.99
N ALA A 225 4.98 11.45 -7.86
CA ALA A 225 4.15 12.30 -7.04
C ALA A 225 4.60 12.29 -5.58
N ASP A 226 4.64 13.47 -4.96
CA ASP A 226 5.03 13.64 -3.56
C ASP A 226 3.87 13.29 -2.60
N ASP A 227 2.63 13.47 -3.04
CA ASP A 227 1.41 13.24 -2.25
C ASP A 227 0.29 12.54 -3.05
N ASP A 228 -0.76 12.13 -2.34
CA ASP A 228 -1.90 11.40 -2.91
C ASP A 228 -2.73 12.25 -3.89
N GLN A 229 -2.82 13.55 -3.65
CA GLN A 229 -3.59 14.47 -4.50
C GLN A 229 -2.90 14.64 -5.86
N ALA A 230 -1.58 14.86 -5.86
CA ALA A 230 -0.77 14.94 -7.07
C ALA A 230 -0.77 13.61 -7.84
N PHE A 231 -0.69 12.47 -7.12
CA PHE A 231 -0.77 11.14 -7.73
C PHE A 231 -2.10 10.92 -8.46
N TYR A 232 -3.21 11.18 -7.78
CA TYR A 232 -4.55 11.00 -8.34
C TYR A 232 -4.83 11.96 -9.50
N ALA A 233 -4.47 13.23 -9.35
CA ALA A 233 -4.64 14.24 -10.40
C ALA A 233 -3.87 13.87 -11.67
N ALA A 234 -2.63 13.40 -11.53
CA ALA A 234 -1.81 12.96 -12.65
C ALA A 234 -2.41 11.74 -13.37
N LEU A 235 -2.97 10.76 -12.64
CA LEU A 235 -3.64 9.61 -13.25
C LEU A 235 -4.91 9.99 -14.01
N LEU A 236 -5.74 10.89 -13.46
CA LEU A 236 -6.93 11.37 -14.15
C LEU A 236 -6.59 12.19 -15.40
N GLU A 237 -5.59 13.07 -15.32
CA GLU A 237 -5.15 13.85 -16.48
C GLU A 237 -4.56 12.93 -17.57
N ALA A 238 -3.78 11.90 -17.18
CA ALA A 238 -3.29 10.90 -18.11
C ALA A 238 -4.44 10.13 -18.79
N GLU A 239 -5.43 9.67 -18.02
CA GLU A 239 -6.61 8.97 -18.54
C GLU A 239 -7.38 9.80 -19.57
N ASP A 240 -7.67 11.06 -19.24
CA ASP A 240 -8.40 11.95 -20.15
C ASP A 240 -7.62 12.16 -21.44
N LEU A 241 -6.31 12.44 -21.34
CA LEU A 241 -5.44 12.63 -22.49
C LEU A 241 -5.39 11.39 -23.39
N PHE A 242 -5.26 10.20 -22.83
CA PHE A 242 -5.25 8.95 -23.61
C PHE A 242 -6.59 8.67 -24.28
N ARG A 243 -7.70 8.82 -23.56
CA ARG A 243 -9.05 8.69 -24.10
C ARG A 243 -9.30 9.69 -25.23
N MET A 244 -8.82 10.90 -25.04
CA MET A 244 -8.92 11.99 -26.00
C MET A 244 -8.01 11.78 -27.21
N ALA A 245 -6.86 11.10 -27.09
CA ALA A 245 -6.04 10.68 -28.22
C ALA A 245 -6.74 9.58 -29.04
N ALA A 246 -7.35 8.59 -28.38
CA ALA A 246 -8.10 7.52 -29.04
C ALA A 246 -9.32 8.01 -29.83
N ILE A 247 -9.94 9.11 -29.39
CA ILE A 247 -11.04 9.76 -30.10
C ILE A 247 -10.54 10.61 -31.28
N ALA A 248 -9.36 11.21 -31.18
CA ALA A 248 -8.81 12.08 -32.21
C ALA A 248 -8.35 11.30 -33.46
N GLU A 249 -7.87 10.07 -33.29
CA GLU A 249 -7.35 9.24 -34.37
C GLU A 249 -7.83 7.79 -34.22
N GLU A 250 -8.44 7.24 -35.27
CA GLU A 250 -8.93 5.86 -35.27
C GLU A 250 -7.78 4.84 -35.13
N ASN A 251 -8.07 3.65 -34.60
CA ASN A 251 -7.12 2.53 -34.42
C ASN A 251 -5.97 2.77 -33.42
N ARG A 252 -6.11 3.77 -32.52
CA ARG A 252 -5.17 4.03 -31.41
C ARG A 252 -5.41 3.12 -30.21
N SER A 253 -5.35 1.80 -30.45
CA SER A 253 -5.48 0.76 -29.42
C SER A 253 -4.43 0.89 -28.30
N ASP A 254 -3.29 1.52 -28.59
CA ASP A 254 -2.29 1.89 -27.59
C ASP A 254 -2.84 2.94 -26.61
N ALA A 255 -3.44 4.02 -27.12
CA ALA A 255 -4.06 5.06 -26.31
C ALA A 255 -5.25 4.51 -25.50
N GLU A 256 -6.11 3.70 -26.10
CA GLU A 256 -7.21 3.05 -25.38
C GLU A 256 -6.72 2.18 -24.22
N LEU A 257 -5.67 1.38 -24.45
CA LEU A 257 -5.06 0.55 -23.42
C LEU A 257 -4.52 1.38 -22.26
N PHE A 258 -3.73 2.42 -22.54
CA PHE A 258 -3.18 3.28 -21.50
C PHE A 258 -4.27 4.09 -20.77
N GLY A 259 -5.32 4.50 -21.46
CA GLY A 259 -6.49 5.13 -20.86
C GLY A 259 -7.21 4.19 -19.88
N ALA A 260 -7.48 2.96 -20.29
CA ALA A 260 -8.09 1.94 -19.44
C ALA A 260 -7.22 1.63 -18.21
N ILE A 261 -5.89 1.53 -18.39
CA ILE A 261 -4.94 1.29 -17.29
C ILE A 261 -4.88 2.49 -16.33
N ALA A 262 -4.75 3.72 -16.83
CA ALA A 262 -4.72 4.92 -16.00
C ALA A 262 -6.01 5.06 -15.20
N ARG A 263 -7.17 4.81 -15.84
CA ARG A 263 -8.47 4.77 -15.18
C ARG A 263 -8.52 3.70 -14.10
N CYS A 264 -7.99 2.52 -14.38
CA CYS A 264 -7.95 1.39 -13.45
C CYS A 264 -7.22 1.80 -12.17
N PHE A 265 -6.01 2.36 -12.28
CA PHE A 265 -5.27 2.86 -11.12
C PHE A 265 -5.93 4.06 -10.42
N ALA A 266 -6.54 4.99 -11.16
CA ALA A 266 -7.28 6.10 -10.56
C ALA A 266 -8.49 5.60 -9.74
N VAL A 267 -9.29 4.68 -10.29
CA VAL A 267 -10.43 4.07 -9.57
C VAL A 267 -9.94 3.32 -8.33
N MET A 268 -8.80 2.60 -8.41
CA MET A 268 -8.21 1.93 -7.25
C MET A 268 -7.85 2.90 -6.10
N THR A 269 -7.57 4.17 -6.39
CA THR A 269 -7.27 5.19 -5.37
C THR A 269 -8.51 5.83 -4.74
N THR A 270 -9.71 5.64 -5.28
CA THR A 270 -10.92 6.30 -4.75
C THR A 270 -12.04 5.35 -4.37
N THR A 271 -12.14 4.20 -5.05
CA THR A 271 -13.28 3.30 -4.95
C THR A 271 -12.82 1.85 -4.96
N PRO A 272 -13.02 1.07 -3.88
CA PRO A 272 -12.54 -0.31 -3.82
C PRO A 272 -13.54 -1.32 -4.43
N LEU A 273 -14.43 -0.88 -5.33
CA LEU A 273 -15.46 -1.72 -5.93
C LEU A 273 -14.84 -2.65 -7.00
N PRO A 274 -14.78 -3.98 -6.76
CA PRO A 274 -14.13 -4.91 -7.69
C PRO A 274 -14.78 -4.94 -9.08
N GLY A 275 -16.07 -4.62 -9.18
CA GLY A 275 -16.82 -4.61 -10.44
C GLY A 275 -16.30 -3.58 -11.45
N ALA A 276 -16.16 -2.31 -11.04
CA ALA A 276 -15.70 -1.25 -11.92
C ALA A 276 -14.25 -1.47 -12.39
N ILE A 277 -13.41 -2.03 -11.53
CA ILE A 277 -12.02 -2.36 -11.85
C ILE A 277 -11.96 -3.59 -12.77
N SER A 278 -12.80 -4.60 -12.53
CA SER A 278 -12.90 -5.80 -13.36
C SER A 278 -13.26 -5.45 -14.80
N ASP A 279 -14.24 -4.57 -15.02
CA ASP A 279 -14.64 -4.15 -16.38
C ASP A 279 -13.48 -3.47 -17.11
N LEU A 280 -12.74 -2.57 -16.44
CA LEU A 280 -11.57 -1.89 -17.00
C LEU A 280 -10.43 -2.87 -17.34
N VAL A 281 -10.18 -3.84 -16.47
CA VAL A 281 -9.16 -4.89 -16.72
C VAL A 281 -9.58 -5.80 -17.86
N GLN A 282 -10.87 -6.12 -18.00
CA GLN A 282 -11.39 -6.87 -19.14
C GLN A 282 -11.25 -6.10 -20.45
N THR A 283 -11.54 -4.79 -20.45
CA THR A 283 -11.28 -3.92 -21.62
C THR A 283 -9.81 -3.93 -22.01
N ALA A 284 -8.90 -3.71 -21.04
CA ALA A 284 -7.46 -3.75 -21.30
C ALA A 284 -7.01 -5.12 -21.83
N THR A 285 -7.54 -6.20 -21.28
CA THR A 285 -7.25 -7.58 -21.72
C THR A 285 -7.71 -7.83 -23.15
N ALA A 286 -8.92 -7.38 -23.51
CA ALA A 286 -9.46 -7.52 -24.86
C ALA A 286 -8.59 -6.78 -25.89
N ILE A 287 -8.15 -5.56 -25.57
CA ILE A 287 -7.27 -4.76 -26.43
C ILE A 287 -5.92 -5.47 -26.64
N VAL A 288 -5.30 -5.98 -25.57
CA VAL A 288 -4.02 -6.72 -25.69
C VAL A 288 -4.18 -8.00 -26.51
N GLN A 289 -5.28 -8.73 -26.33
CA GLN A 289 -5.58 -9.93 -27.12
C GLN A 289 -5.76 -9.60 -28.60
N GLU A 290 -6.54 -8.57 -28.93
CA GLU A 290 -6.74 -8.11 -30.31
C GLU A 290 -5.41 -7.76 -30.98
N ARG A 291 -4.53 -7.03 -30.28
CA ARG A 291 -3.18 -6.71 -30.76
C ARG A 291 -2.35 -7.97 -31.01
N LEU A 292 -2.35 -8.93 -30.08
CA LEU A 292 -1.64 -10.21 -30.27
C LEU A 292 -2.16 -11.00 -31.48
N TYR A 293 -3.47 -10.98 -31.74
CA TYR A 293 -4.07 -11.63 -32.91
C TYR A 293 -3.75 -10.89 -34.22
N ALA A 294 -3.86 -9.56 -34.23
CA ALA A 294 -3.57 -8.73 -35.39
C ALA A 294 -2.08 -8.80 -35.80
N PHE A 295 -1.18 -8.97 -34.83
CA PHE A 295 0.27 -8.99 -35.02
C PHE A 295 0.88 -10.39 -34.86
N GLY A 296 0.16 -11.45 -35.23
CA GLY A 296 0.52 -12.87 -35.08
C GLY A 296 1.87 -13.36 -35.67
N GLY A 297 2.74 -12.45 -36.09
CA GLY A 297 4.20 -12.61 -36.12
C GLY A 297 4.86 -11.27 -35.81
N ALA A 298 5.52 -11.14 -34.65
CA ALA A 298 6.25 -9.93 -34.30
C ALA A 298 7.31 -9.64 -35.37
N THR A 299 7.26 -8.47 -35.98
CA THR A 299 8.21 -8.05 -37.04
C THR A 299 9.59 -7.69 -36.48
N SER A 300 9.71 -7.49 -35.16
CA SER A 300 10.99 -7.24 -34.47
C SER A 300 10.99 -7.78 -33.03
N GLU A 301 12.18 -8.05 -32.49
CA GLU A 301 12.40 -8.49 -31.11
C GLU A 301 11.88 -7.47 -30.07
N GLN A 302 12.09 -6.17 -30.34
CA GLN A 302 11.58 -5.09 -29.49
C GLN A 302 10.06 -5.08 -29.42
N ARG A 303 9.38 -5.31 -30.56
CA ARG A 303 7.93 -5.39 -30.59
C ARG A 303 7.42 -6.61 -29.85
N ALA A 304 8.07 -7.75 -30.00
CA ALA A 304 7.75 -8.96 -29.25
C ALA A 304 7.87 -8.75 -27.73
N ALA A 305 8.93 -8.07 -27.29
CA ALA A 305 9.15 -7.73 -25.90
C ALA A 305 8.07 -6.79 -25.34
N LEU A 306 7.65 -5.78 -26.12
CA LEU A 306 6.58 -4.87 -25.73
C LEU A 306 5.25 -5.61 -25.53
N GLU A 307 4.81 -6.41 -26.51
CA GLU A 307 3.54 -7.14 -26.44
C GLU A 307 3.55 -8.17 -25.28
N TYR A 308 4.69 -8.83 -25.03
CA TYR A 308 4.87 -9.71 -23.88
C TYR A 308 4.69 -8.96 -22.55
N THR A 309 5.29 -7.78 -22.42
CA THR A 309 5.22 -6.97 -21.21
C THR A 309 3.79 -6.44 -20.97
N MET A 310 3.08 -6.06 -22.04
CA MET A 310 1.65 -5.69 -21.96
C MET A 310 0.79 -6.87 -21.46
N GLY A 311 1.04 -8.08 -21.97
CA GLY A 311 0.39 -9.31 -21.50
C GLY A 311 0.65 -9.60 -20.02
N ALA A 312 1.89 -9.39 -19.56
CA ALA A 312 2.26 -9.54 -18.15
C ALA A 312 1.52 -8.54 -17.25
N LEU A 313 1.38 -7.28 -17.69
CA LEU A 313 0.63 -6.25 -16.97
C LEU A 313 -0.85 -6.61 -16.79
N VAL A 314 -1.56 -6.96 -17.87
CA VAL A 314 -2.99 -7.29 -17.75
C VAL A 314 -3.22 -8.54 -16.90
N THR A 315 -2.31 -9.53 -16.98
CA THR A 315 -2.33 -10.72 -16.11
C THR A 315 -2.10 -10.36 -14.63
N ALA A 316 -1.18 -9.44 -14.36
CA ALA A 316 -0.92 -8.95 -13.01
C ALA A 316 -2.12 -8.19 -12.45
N LEU A 317 -2.75 -7.35 -13.26
CA LEU A 317 -3.97 -6.62 -12.90
C LEU A 317 -5.14 -7.57 -12.63
N ASP A 318 -5.38 -8.57 -13.48
CA ASP A 318 -6.43 -9.57 -13.29
C ASP A 318 -6.24 -10.37 -12.00
N ARG A 319 -5.00 -10.82 -11.74
CA ARG A 319 -4.65 -11.47 -10.47
C ARG A 319 -4.89 -10.56 -9.28
N TRP A 320 -4.54 -9.28 -9.38
CA TRP A 320 -4.75 -8.32 -8.31
C TRP A 320 -6.24 -8.10 -8.04
N VAL A 321 -7.06 -7.93 -9.10
CA VAL A 321 -8.53 -7.82 -8.97
C VAL A 321 -9.10 -9.06 -8.28
N ALA A 322 -8.65 -10.26 -8.66
CA ALA A 322 -9.05 -11.49 -7.99
C ALA A 322 -8.64 -11.53 -6.50
N GLN A 323 -7.45 -11.03 -6.16
CA GLN A 323 -7.00 -10.93 -4.76
C GLN A 323 -7.84 -9.94 -3.95
N VAL A 324 -8.18 -8.79 -4.52
CA VAL A 324 -9.06 -7.79 -3.89
C VAL A 324 -10.46 -8.36 -3.68
N ALA A 325 -11.00 -9.08 -4.67
CA ALA A 325 -12.34 -9.65 -4.61
C ALA A 325 -12.47 -10.80 -3.59
N THR A 326 -11.37 -11.48 -3.24
CA THR A 326 -11.40 -12.70 -2.41
C THR A 326 -10.98 -12.48 -0.95
N ALA A 327 -10.47 -11.30 -0.57
CA ALA A 327 -10.20 -10.87 0.82
C ALA A 327 -9.42 -11.86 1.74
N HIS A 328 -8.72 -12.87 1.20
CA HIS A 328 -7.98 -13.85 1.99
C HIS A 328 -6.51 -13.47 2.24
N GLN A 329 -5.95 -12.55 1.43
CA GLN A 329 -4.58 -12.04 1.57
C GLN A 329 -4.52 -10.57 1.16
N ALA A 330 -3.56 -9.82 1.70
CA ALA A 330 -3.29 -8.45 1.24
C ALA A 330 -2.92 -8.48 -0.26
N PRO A 331 -3.68 -7.80 -1.13
CA PRO A 331 -3.47 -7.87 -2.57
C PRO A 331 -2.13 -7.20 -2.93
N ASN A 332 -1.34 -7.78 -3.82
CA ASN A 332 -0.01 -7.28 -4.11
C ASN A 332 -0.01 -6.30 -5.29
N ILE A 333 -0.28 -5.01 -5.04
CA ILE A 333 -0.26 -3.98 -6.10
C ILE A 333 1.13 -3.74 -6.70
N ALA A 334 2.19 -4.15 -5.99
CA ALA A 334 3.55 -3.88 -6.40
C ALA A 334 3.89 -4.57 -7.73
N LEU A 335 3.28 -5.74 -7.99
CA LEU A 335 3.44 -6.47 -9.23
C LEU A 335 2.80 -5.70 -10.41
N PRO A 336 1.49 -5.37 -10.42
CA PRO A 336 0.89 -4.51 -11.45
C PRO A 336 1.67 -3.22 -11.72
N MET A 337 2.13 -2.53 -10.67
CA MET A 337 2.89 -1.27 -10.82
C MET A 337 4.27 -1.48 -11.45
N ARG A 338 4.94 -2.58 -11.10
CA ARG A 338 6.22 -2.96 -11.70
C ARG A 338 6.06 -3.24 -13.19
N GLU A 339 5.03 -4.02 -13.56
CA GLU A 339 4.76 -4.34 -14.96
C GLU A 339 4.36 -3.09 -15.74
N LEU A 340 3.59 -2.16 -15.15
CA LEU A 340 3.26 -0.88 -15.77
C LEU A 340 4.52 -0.07 -16.09
N ALA A 341 5.46 0.01 -15.15
CA ALA A 341 6.74 0.68 -15.38
C ALA A 341 7.57 0.02 -16.50
N GLN A 342 7.50 -1.30 -16.64
CA GLN A 342 8.16 -2.01 -17.73
C GLN A 342 7.49 -1.74 -19.08
N VAL A 343 6.16 -1.77 -19.16
CA VAL A 343 5.41 -1.39 -20.38
C VAL A 343 5.75 0.04 -20.77
N TYR A 344 5.72 0.96 -19.82
CA TYR A 344 6.08 2.35 -20.03
C TYR A 344 7.51 2.49 -20.59
N ALA A 345 8.50 1.84 -19.98
CA ALA A 345 9.89 1.90 -20.44
C ALA A 345 10.05 1.33 -21.86
N ALA A 346 9.34 0.23 -22.17
CA ALA A 346 9.34 -0.37 -23.50
C ALA A 346 8.69 0.54 -24.56
N VAL A 347 7.58 1.22 -24.24
CA VAL A 347 6.95 2.20 -25.14
C VAL A 347 7.84 3.39 -25.42
N ARG A 348 8.61 3.83 -24.41
CA ARG A 348 9.54 4.94 -24.55
C ARG A 348 10.84 4.58 -25.27
N ASP A 349 11.04 3.31 -25.66
CA ASP A 349 12.29 2.82 -26.25
C ASP A 349 13.52 3.19 -25.40
N LEU A 350 13.31 3.29 -24.09
CA LEU A 350 14.36 3.55 -23.13
C LEU A 350 14.88 2.19 -22.70
N SER A 351 16.15 1.90 -23.02
CA SER A 351 16.86 0.76 -22.45
C SER A 351 16.64 0.81 -20.93
N ALA A 352 15.93 -0.19 -20.40
CA ALA A 352 15.41 -0.29 -19.03
C ALA A 352 15.91 0.82 -18.06
N MET A 353 15.09 1.85 -17.81
CA MET A 353 15.45 2.91 -16.85
C MET A 353 15.72 2.30 -15.46
N PRO A 354 16.97 2.27 -14.98
CA PRO A 354 17.30 1.62 -13.72
C PRO A 354 16.54 2.28 -12.57
N GLY A 355 15.81 1.49 -11.79
CA GLY A 355 15.09 1.97 -10.61
C GLY A 355 13.65 2.43 -10.83
N LEU A 356 13.21 2.71 -12.08
CA LEU A 356 11.81 3.09 -12.33
C LEU A 356 10.80 2.02 -11.88
N PRO A 357 11.02 0.71 -12.14
CA PRO A 357 10.11 -0.32 -11.64
C PRO A 357 10.03 -0.37 -10.11
N GLY A 358 11.15 -0.11 -9.42
CA GLY A 358 11.19 -0.05 -7.95
C GLY A 358 10.45 1.16 -7.39
N LEU A 359 10.59 2.32 -8.03
CA LEU A 359 9.87 3.54 -7.70
C LEU A 359 8.36 3.35 -7.86
N ALA A 360 7.91 2.84 -9.02
CA ALA A 360 6.50 2.59 -9.29
C ALA A 360 5.88 1.59 -8.28
N SER A 361 6.59 0.50 -7.97
CA SER A 361 6.16 -0.44 -6.93
C SER A 361 6.01 0.23 -5.56
N HIS A 362 6.97 1.07 -5.15
CA HIS A 362 6.93 1.78 -3.87
C HIS A 362 5.75 2.76 -3.79
N VAL A 363 5.52 3.54 -4.85
CA VAL A 363 4.39 4.49 -4.93
C VAL A 363 3.06 3.75 -4.86
N GLY A 364 2.89 2.65 -5.60
CA GLY A 364 1.67 1.84 -5.51
C GLY A 364 1.44 1.29 -4.11
N GLN A 365 2.47 0.75 -3.46
CA GLN A 365 2.36 0.24 -2.08
C GLN A 365 2.04 1.33 -1.06
N THR A 366 2.54 2.54 -1.23
CA THR A 366 2.33 3.63 -0.27
C THR A 366 1.01 4.37 -0.47
N ARG A 367 0.53 4.51 -1.71
CA ARG A 367 -0.62 5.38 -2.04
C ARG A 367 -1.89 4.61 -2.42
N ILE A 368 -1.77 3.43 -3.05
CA ILE A 368 -2.92 2.60 -3.40
C ILE A 368 -3.27 1.63 -2.27
N MET A 369 -2.27 0.99 -1.64
CA MET A 369 -2.51 -0.03 -0.60
C MET A 369 -2.79 0.54 0.79
N LEU A 370 -2.17 1.66 1.14
CA LEU A 370 -2.08 2.12 2.53
C LEU A 370 -3.35 2.82 3.05
N PRO A 371 -4.10 3.59 2.25
CA PRO A 371 -5.34 4.24 2.71
C PRO A 371 -6.60 3.35 2.62
N HIS A 372 -6.80 2.60 1.53
CA HIS A 372 -8.11 1.98 1.23
C HIS A 372 -8.24 0.51 1.67
N LEU A 373 -7.16 -0.28 1.59
CA LEU A 373 -7.18 -1.68 2.03
C LEU A 373 -7.03 -1.81 3.55
N ARG A 374 -6.32 -0.89 4.23
CA ARG A 374 -6.28 -0.89 5.70
C ARG A 374 -7.64 -0.69 6.34
N GLY A 375 -8.54 0.10 5.74
CA GLY A 375 -9.90 0.26 6.24
C GLY A 375 -10.76 -0.98 5.98
N ARG A 376 -10.94 -1.35 4.70
CA ARG A 376 -11.88 -2.42 4.30
C ARG A 376 -11.44 -3.83 4.65
N PHE A 377 -10.15 -4.17 4.46
CA PHE A 377 -9.64 -5.50 4.79
C PHE A 377 -9.57 -5.70 6.29
N ALA A 378 -9.16 -4.66 7.05
CA ALA A 378 -9.24 -4.72 8.50
C ALA A 378 -10.70 -4.88 8.95
N GLU A 379 -11.65 -4.15 8.35
CA GLU A 379 -13.07 -4.26 8.68
C GLU A 379 -13.63 -5.67 8.42
N ILE A 380 -13.35 -6.28 7.25
CA ILE A 380 -13.79 -7.66 6.94
C ILE A 380 -13.13 -8.68 7.88
N GLN A 381 -11.82 -8.56 8.12
CA GLN A 381 -11.10 -9.45 9.05
C GLN A 381 -11.60 -9.27 10.49
N GLU A 382 -11.88 -8.05 10.90
CA GLU A 382 -12.41 -7.69 12.21
C GLU A 382 -13.81 -8.26 12.40
N ILE A 383 -14.72 -8.07 11.44
CA ILE A 383 -16.08 -8.65 11.46
C ILE A 383 -16.00 -10.18 11.49
N THR A 384 -15.18 -10.77 10.62
CA THR A 384 -15.02 -12.24 10.53
C THR A 384 -14.46 -12.80 11.84
N ALA A 385 -13.45 -12.16 12.44
CA ALA A 385 -12.90 -12.54 13.73
C ALA A 385 -13.93 -12.38 14.86
N LYS A 386 -14.69 -11.26 14.88
CA LYS A 386 -15.76 -11.01 15.87
C LYS A 386 -16.86 -12.08 15.82
N LEU A 387 -17.40 -12.37 14.64
CA LEU A 387 -18.44 -13.40 14.47
C LEU A 387 -17.91 -14.79 14.82
N THR A 388 -16.67 -15.10 14.43
CA THR A 388 -16.01 -16.37 14.78
C THR A 388 -15.89 -16.53 16.29
N ALA A 389 -15.45 -15.48 17.00
CA ALA A 389 -15.28 -15.49 18.44
C ALA A 389 -16.63 -15.66 19.16
N ILE A 390 -17.65 -14.89 18.79
CA ILE A 390 -19.01 -14.98 19.38
C ILE A 390 -19.58 -16.38 19.21
N LEU A 391 -19.47 -16.97 18.01
CA LEU A 391 -20.04 -18.29 17.72
C LEU A 391 -19.22 -19.45 18.31
N SER A 392 -17.95 -19.24 18.62
CA SER A 392 -17.07 -20.26 19.21
C SER A 392 -17.04 -20.22 20.75
N ASP A 393 -17.43 -19.10 21.36
CA ASP A 393 -17.53 -18.94 22.81
C ASP A 393 -18.87 -19.51 23.34
N PRO A 394 -18.85 -20.54 24.21
CA PRO A 394 -20.06 -21.17 24.71
C PRO A 394 -20.99 -20.21 25.48
N LEU A 395 -20.43 -19.30 26.28
CA LEU A 395 -21.20 -18.37 27.10
C LEU A 395 -21.87 -17.30 26.24
N LEU A 396 -21.15 -16.74 25.27
CA LEU A 396 -21.73 -15.75 24.35
C LEU A 396 -22.78 -16.38 23.43
N ARG A 397 -22.51 -17.60 22.94
CA ARG A 397 -23.41 -18.33 22.05
C ARG A 397 -24.75 -18.64 22.73
N GLU A 398 -24.76 -18.94 24.04
CA GLU A 398 -25.99 -19.19 24.82
C GLU A 398 -26.89 -17.97 24.98
N HIS A 399 -26.34 -16.75 24.93
CA HIS A 399 -27.10 -15.50 25.07
C HIS A 399 -27.71 -15.00 23.75
N LEU A 400 -27.35 -15.61 22.62
CA LEU A 400 -27.95 -15.30 21.32
C LEU A 400 -29.34 -15.92 21.20
N SER A 401 -30.31 -15.14 20.73
CA SER A 401 -31.57 -15.70 20.26
C SER A 401 -31.34 -16.65 19.08
N PRO A 402 -32.27 -17.60 18.83
CA PRO A 402 -32.15 -18.50 17.68
C PRO A 402 -31.97 -17.77 16.34
N ALA A 403 -32.65 -16.64 16.16
CA ALA A 403 -32.56 -15.83 14.95
C ALA A 403 -31.23 -15.06 14.83
N GLU A 404 -30.67 -14.56 15.95
CA GLU A 404 -29.33 -13.93 15.96
C GLU A 404 -28.26 -14.95 15.62
N ARG A 405 -28.36 -16.15 16.19
CA ARG A 405 -27.42 -17.24 15.93
C ARG A 405 -27.45 -17.66 14.46
N GLU A 406 -28.65 -17.83 13.89
CA GLU A 406 -28.82 -18.16 12.47
C GLU A 406 -28.26 -17.06 11.56
N LEU A 407 -28.55 -15.79 11.85
CA LEU A 407 -28.00 -14.66 11.10
C LEU A 407 -26.46 -14.63 11.16
N TYR A 408 -25.87 -14.82 12.34
CA TYR A 408 -24.42 -14.79 12.51
C TYR A 408 -23.73 -15.96 11.82
N GLU A 409 -24.31 -17.15 11.88
CA GLU A 409 -23.79 -18.33 11.21
C GLU A 409 -23.85 -18.18 9.69
N LEU A 410 -24.96 -17.65 9.16
CA LEU A 410 -25.11 -17.35 7.73
C LEU A 410 -24.13 -16.25 7.28
N THR A 411 -24.02 -15.17 8.05
CA THR A 411 -23.09 -14.06 7.73
C THR A 411 -21.63 -14.54 7.77
N LEU A 412 -21.25 -15.33 8.77
CA LEU A 412 -19.90 -15.88 8.87
C LEU A 412 -19.62 -16.90 7.76
N ALA A 413 -20.62 -17.68 7.35
CA ALA A 413 -20.50 -18.60 6.22
C ALA A 413 -20.29 -17.82 4.92
N GLU A 414 -21.01 -16.72 4.67
CA GLU A 414 -20.81 -15.87 3.49
C GLU A 414 -19.43 -15.19 3.50
N LEU A 415 -19.00 -14.64 4.64
CA LEU A 415 -17.67 -14.00 4.76
C LEU A 415 -16.51 -14.98 4.59
N ARG A 416 -16.76 -16.29 4.75
CA ARG A 416 -15.78 -17.37 4.57
C ARG A 416 -15.90 -18.12 3.24
N ALA A 417 -16.99 -17.92 2.50
CA ALA A 417 -17.26 -18.66 1.26
C ALA A 417 -16.40 -18.12 0.11
N VAL A 418 -15.97 -19.02 -0.78
CA VAL A 418 -15.38 -18.67 -2.08
C VAL A 418 -16.52 -18.25 -3.02
N PRO A 419 -16.38 -17.21 -3.86
CA PRO A 419 -17.45 -16.81 -4.77
C PRO A 419 -17.83 -17.95 -5.72
N ASP A 420 -19.13 -18.27 -5.77
CA ASP A 420 -19.75 -19.25 -6.68
C ASP A 420 -20.77 -18.51 -7.58
N PRO A 421 -21.18 -19.04 -8.75
CA PRO A 421 -21.90 -18.29 -9.76
C PRO A 421 -23.24 -17.71 -9.27
N LYS A 422 -23.69 -16.65 -9.98
CA LYS A 422 -24.85 -15.78 -9.67
C LYS A 422 -26.12 -16.47 -9.10
N PRO A 423 -26.54 -17.69 -9.49
CA PRO A 423 -27.75 -18.31 -8.95
C PRO A 423 -27.68 -18.61 -7.44
N ALA A 424 -26.49 -18.94 -6.93
CA ALA A 424 -26.32 -19.34 -5.54
C ALA A 424 -26.29 -18.13 -4.58
N ALA A 425 -25.80 -16.99 -5.04
CA ALA A 425 -25.80 -15.73 -4.28
C ALA A 425 -27.23 -15.20 -4.02
N ALA A 426 -28.13 -15.32 -5.00
CA ALA A 426 -29.52 -14.89 -4.86
C ALA A 426 -30.29 -15.72 -3.80
N ALA A 427 -30.07 -17.04 -3.77
CA ALA A 427 -30.68 -17.93 -2.79
C ALA A 427 -30.18 -17.62 -1.36
N ARG A 428 -28.87 -17.35 -1.20
CA ARG A 428 -28.27 -17.03 0.10
C ARG A 428 -28.69 -15.66 0.61
N LEU A 429 -28.86 -14.68 -0.27
CA LEU A 429 -29.43 -13.38 0.09
C LEU A 429 -30.88 -13.49 0.58
N HIS A 430 -31.68 -14.37 -0.03
CA HIS A 430 -33.03 -14.64 0.43
C HIS A 430 -33.04 -15.27 1.84
N SER A 431 -32.09 -16.15 2.15
CA SER A 431 -31.91 -16.70 3.50
C SER A 431 -31.48 -15.64 4.52
N LEU A 432 -30.51 -14.80 4.18
CA LEU A 432 -30.08 -13.66 5.00
C LEU A 432 -31.23 -12.68 5.28
N ARG A 433 -32.03 -12.36 4.26
CA ARG A 433 -33.21 -11.51 4.37
C ARG A 433 -34.30 -12.13 5.25
N ALA A 434 -34.56 -13.44 5.10
CA ALA A 434 -35.53 -14.14 5.94
C ALA A 434 -35.10 -14.17 7.41
N ALA A 435 -33.82 -14.43 7.69
CA ALA A 435 -33.26 -14.35 9.04
C ALA A 435 -33.33 -12.92 9.62
N ALA A 436 -33.05 -11.90 8.79
CA ALA A 436 -33.16 -10.50 9.17
C ALA A 436 -34.60 -10.07 9.49
N ASP A 437 -35.60 -10.58 8.75
CA ASP A 437 -37.02 -10.27 8.97
C ASP A 437 -37.52 -10.82 10.31
N LEU A 438 -37.04 -12.00 10.70
CA LEU A 438 -37.32 -12.61 12.01
C LEU A 438 -36.71 -11.81 13.17
N LEU A 439 -35.61 -11.08 12.93
CA LEU A 439 -34.94 -10.26 13.94
C LEU A 439 -35.54 -8.87 14.07
N ALA A 440 -35.69 -8.18 12.94
CA ALA A 440 -36.18 -6.82 12.89
C ALA A 440 -36.76 -6.53 11.48
N PRO A 441 -38.07 -6.32 11.33
CA PRO A 441 -38.69 -6.02 10.03
C PRO A 441 -38.21 -4.71 9.37
N ALA A 442 -37.57 -3.82 10.14
CA ALA A 442 -36.88 -2.64 9.61
C ALA A 442 -35.52 -2.99 8.99
N PHE A 443 -34.87 -4.04 9.49
CA PHE A 443 -33.62 -4.57 8.94
C PHE A 443 -33.85 -5.24 7.59
N ALA A 444 -34.87 -6.09 7.47
CA ALA A 444 -35.25 -6.70 6.19
C ALA A 444 -35.60 -5.67 5.11
N ARG A 445 -36.28 -4.57 5.49
CA ARG A 445 -36.55 -3.44 4.59
C ARG A 445 -35.28 -2.74 4.10
N GLN A 446 -34.27 -2.59 4.95
CA GLN A 446 -32.99 -2.03 4.55
C GLN A 446 -32.28 -2.92 3.52
N ILE A 447 -32.42 -4.25 3.63
CA ILE A 447 -31.90 -5.21 2.65
C ILE A 447 -32.61 -5.00 1.30
N ASP A 448 -33.94 -4.83 1.32
CA ASP A 448 -34.73 -4.54 0.11
C ASP A 448 -34.32 -3.21 -0.55
N ASP A 449 -34.09 -2.17 0.25
CA ASP A 449 -33.68 -0.84 -0.23
C ASP A 449 -32.27 -0.86 -0.84
N LEU A 450 -31.34 -1.61 -0.25
CA LEU A 450 -29.98 -1.80 -0.79
C LEU A 450 -30.00 -2.64 -2.07
N LEU A 451 -30.88 -3.64 -2.15
CA LEU A 451 -31.08 -4.43 -3.35
C LEU A 451 -31.68 -3.63 -4.51
N ALA A 452 -32.63 -2.74 -4.21
CA ALA A 452 -33.24 -1.85 -5.20
C ALA A 452 -32.23 -0.87 -5.83
N GLN A 453 -31.10 -0.61 -5.16
CA GLN A 453 -30.02 0.24 -5.66
C GLN A 453 -29.06 -0.47 -6.62
N ASN A 454 -29.27 -1.76 -6.90
CA ASN A 454 -28.45 -2.54 -7.83
C ASN A 454 -26.96 -2.61 -7.42
N LEU A 455 -26.68 -2.53 -6.12
CA LEU A 455 -25.33 -2.61 -5.55
C LEU A 455 -24.76 -4.04 -5.66
N PRO A 456 -23.44 -4.21 -5.74
CA PRO A 456 -22.78 -5.50 -5.64
C PRO A 456 -23.13 -6.26 -4.35
N TYR A 457 -23.23 -7.59 -4.42
CA TYR A 457 -23.66 -8.46 -3.32
C TYR A 457 -22.85 -8.27 -2.03
N ASP A 458 -21.54 -8.10 -2.17
CA ASP A 458 -20.59 -7.84 -1.10
C ASP A 458 -20.81 -6.47 -0.42
N GLU A 459 -21.20 -5.43 -1.17
CA GLU A 459 -21.56 -4.13 -0.60
C GLU A 459 -22.88 -4.18 0.16
N VAL A 460 -23.85 -4.96 -0.34
CA VAL A 460 -25.09 -5.23 0.38
C VAL A 460 -24.79 -5.98 1.68
N LEU A 461 -23.93 -7.01 1.64
CA LEU A 461 -23.53 -7.78 2.80
C LEU A 461 -22.77 -6.92 3.83
N LEU A 462 -21.82 -6.10 3.39
CA LEU A 462 -21.05 -5.18 4.25
C LEU A 462 -21.93 -4.07 4.84
N GLY A 463 -22.80 -3.46 4.05
CA GLY A 463 -23.75 -2.45 4.53
C GLY A 463 -24.73 -3.03 5.56
N LEU A 464 -25.14 -4.28 5.37
CA LEU A 464 -26.01 -5.05 6.27
C LEU A 464 -25.30 -5.38 7.59
N VAL A 465 -24.05 -5.83 7.52
CA VAL A 465 -23.21 -6.04 8.70
C VAL A 465 -22.97 -4.72 9.43
N ARG A 466 -22.60 -3.64 8.74
CA ARG A 466 -22.40 -2.32 9.36
C ARG A 466 -23.66 -1.81 10.04
N TRP A 467 -24.82 -1.88 9.38
CA TRP A 467 -26.09 -1.50 9.98
C TRP A 467 -26.40 -2.27 11.27
N TYR A 468 -26.14 -3.59 11.26
CA TYR A 468 -26.38 -4.43 12.42
C TYR A 468 -25.37 -4.14 13.53
N PHE A 469 -24.07 -4.07 13.22
CA PHE A 469 -23.00 -3.76 14.17
C PHE A 469 -23.12 -2.34 14.74
N ASP A 470 -23.45 -1.33 13.93
CA ASP A 470 -23.66 0.05 14.37
C ASP A 470 -24.90 0.19 15.26
N ARG A 471 -25.91 -0.69 15.15
CA ARG A 471 -27.14 -0.65 15.97
C ARG A 471 -27.19 -1.62 17.15
N HIS A 472 -26.46 -2.73 17.09
CA HIS A 472 -26.42 -3.75 18.14
C HIS A 472 -25.11 -3.74 18.94
N LEU A 473 -24.01 -3.25 18.35
CA LEU A 473 -22.73 -2.99 19.02
C LEU A 473 -22.54 -1.50 19.35
N ASP A 474 -23.60 -0.68 19.22
CA ASP A 474 -23.70 0.57 19.96
C ASP A 474 -23.76 0.24 21.45
N ARG A 475 -22.57 0.28 22.01
CA ARG A 475 -22.09 -0.22 23.29
C ARG A 475 -22.87 0.36 24.46
N GLU A 476 -23.62 1.45 24.26
CA GLU A 476 -24.55 1.99 25.23
C GLU A 476 -25.75 1.08 25.48
N ARG A 477 -26.21 0.25 24.54
CA ARG A 477 -27.41 -0.58 24.73
C ARG A 477 -27.13 -1.84 25.53
N VAL A 478 -25.95 -2.45 25.38
CA VAL A 478 -25.48 -3.55 26.25
C VAL A 478 -25.05 -3.02 27.63
N LEU A 479 -24.45 -1.83 27.71
CA LEU A 479 -24.11 -1.18 28.99
C LEU A 479 -25.34 -0.62 29.73
N ALA A 480 -26.38 -0.16 29.03
CA ALA A 480 -27.61 0.37 29.62
C ALA A 480 -28.63 -0.74 29.95
N GLN A 481 -28.60 -1.87 29.24
CA GLN A 481 -29.45 -3.02 29.57
C GLN A 481 -28.84 -3.93 30.63
N ILE A 482 -27.52 -3.86 30.87
CA ILE A 482 -26.82 -4.55 31.96
C ILE A 482 -26.22 -3.49 32.89
N GLY A 483 -27.05 -2.83 33.70
CA GLY A 483 -26.53 -2.09 34.86
C GLY A 483 -25.59 -3.00 35.67
N GLY A 484 -24.40 -2.50 36.00
CA GLY A 484 -23.38 -3.32 36.64
C GLY A 484 -22.15 -2.54 37.14
N PRO A 485 -21.34 -3.13 38.03
CA PRO A 485 -20.35 -2.39 38.81
C PRO A 485 -19.29 -1.64 37.98
N ALA A 486 -18.89 -2.16 36.81
CA ALA A 486 -17.87 -1.51 35.97
C ALA A 486 -18.38 -0.19 35.35
N HIS A 487 -19.66 -0.15 34.96
CA HIS A 487 -20.31 1.06 34.45
C HIS A 487 -20.50 2.08 35.57
N ASP A 488 -20.95 1.63 36.74
CA ASP A 488 -21.13 2.49 37.92
C ASP A 488 -19.81 3.19 38.31
N ILE A 489 -18.71 2.42 38.37
CA ILE A 489 -17.37 2.96 38.65
C ILE A 489 -16.95 3.95 37.58
N TYR A 490 -17.08 3.58 36.29
CA TYR A 490 -16.67 4.45 35.19
C TYR A 490 -17.41 5.79 35.23
N THR A 491 -18.74 5.75 35.38
CA THR A 491 -19.58 6.94 35.43
C THR A 491 -19.23 7.81 36.64
N ALA A 492 -18.97 7.21 37.81
CA ALA A 492 -18.54 7.94 39.00
C ALA A 492 -17.17 8.61 38.82
N LEU A 493 -16.17 7.89 38.29
CA LEU A 493 -14.83 8.45 38.03
C LEU A 493 -14.88 9.58 37.02
N VAL A 494 -15.61 9.40 35.92
CA VAL A 494 -15.78 10.43 34.89
C VAL A 494 -16.48 11.66 35.43
N ALA A 495 -17.57 11.48 36.21
CA ALA A 495 -18.26 12.60 36.82
C ALA A 495 -17.33 13.39 37.75
N ASP A 496 -16.57 12.72 38.61
CA ASP A 496 -15.63 13.37 39.53
C ASP A 496 -14.50 14.08 38.77
N LEU A 497 -13.89 13.44 37.77
CA LEU A 497 -12.86 14.05 36.92
C LEU A 497 -13.38 15.25 36.13
N ARG A 498 -14.61 15.22 35.59
CA ARG A 498 -15.22 16.38 34.90
C ARG A 498 -15.36 17.59 35.81
N THR A 499 -15.61 17.40 37.10
CA THR A 499 -15.69 18.53 38.05
C THR A 499 -14.33 19.12 38.38
N ARG A 500 -13.25 18.35 38.20
CA ARG A 500 -11.88 18.70 38.62
C ARG A 500 -11.00 19.17 37.47
N LEU A 501 -11.20 18.60 36.28
CA LEU A 501 -10.49 18.92 35.05
C LEU A 501 -11.31 19.93 34.24
N GLN A 502 -10.69 21.02 33.80
CA GLN A 502 -11.32 22.00 32.90
C GLN A 502 -11.18 21.59 31.41
N TRP A 503 -11.31 20.29 31.13
CA TRP A 503 -11.22 19.78 29.76
C TRP A 503 -12.60 19.80 29.13
N ASP A 504 -12.71 20.37 27.93
CA ASP A 504 -13.92 20.25 27.13
C ASP A 504 -14.04 18.85 26.51
N GLU A 505 -15.22 18.51 25.99
CA GLU A 505 -15.48 17.18 25.40
C GLU A 505 -14.73 16.93 24.08
N ARG A 506 -14.18 17.99 23.47
CA ARG A 506 -13.39 17.91 22.23
C ARG A 506 -11.89 17.73 22.53
N ASN A 507 -11.49 17.84 23.78
CA ASN A 507 -10.12 17.67 24.21
C ASN A 507 -9.66 16.22 23.95
N LEU A 508 -8.60 16.07 23.16
CA LEU A 508 -8.06 14.75 22.80
C LEU A 508 -7.60 13.97 24.04
N ALA A 509 -6.99 14.63 25.04
CA ALA A 509 -6.59 13.98 26.28
C ALA A 509 -7.79 13.47 27.07
N TRP A 510 -8.93 14.18 27.05
CA TRP A 510 -10.18 13.72 27.65
C TRP A 510 -10.70 12.45 26.99
N GLN A 511 -10.73 12.40 25.65
CA GLN A 511 -11.19 11.23 24.91
C GLN A 511 -10.29 10.02 25.15
N CYS A 512 -8.97 10.22 25.15
CA CYS A 512 -8.00 9.18 25.48
C CYS A 512 -8.15 8.68 26.92
N LEU A 513 -8.32 9.59 27.90
CA LEU A 513 -8.53 9.24 29.31
C LEU A 513 -9.82 8.45 29.50
N ALA A 514 -10.93 8.89 28.91
CA ALA A 514 -12.21 8.20 29.00
C ALA A 514 -12.10 6.77 28.47
N ASN A 515 -11.37 6.55 27.36
CA ASN A 515 -11.15 5.21 26.83
C ASN A 515 -10.25 4.36 27.73
N LEU A 516 -9.16 4.93 28.27
CA LEU A 516 -8.31 4.24 29.25
C LEU A 516 -9.10 3.84 30.51
N LEU A 517 -9.94 4.73 31.05
CA LEU A 517 -10.77 4.43 32.21
C LEU A 517 -11.75 3.29 31.96
N LYS A 518 -12.38 3.23 30.78
CA LYS A 518 -13.25 2.09 30.41
C LYS A 518 -12.50 0.75 30.46
N LEU A 519 -11.23 0.73 30.07
CA LEU A 519 -10.40 -0.49 30.16
C LEU A 519 -10.07 -0.83 31.60
N ILE A 520 -9.61 0.16 32.37
CA ILE A 520 -9.18 -0.03 33.74
C ILE A 520 -10.35 -0.46 34.64
N THR A 521 -11.54 0.13 34.50
CA THR A 521 -12.70 -0.27 35.32
C THR A 521 -13.16 -1.69 34.99
N ARG A 522 -13.16 -2.07 33.71
CA ARG A 522 -13.44 -3.46 33.30
C ARG A 522 -12.38 -4.42 33.81
N TYR A 523 -11.11 -4.04 33.72
CA TYR A 523 -10.00 -4.82 34.23
C TYR A 523 -10.16 -5.11 35.72
N VAL A 524 -10.39 -4.08 36.54
CA VAL A 524 -10.57 -4.21 37.99
C VAL A 524 -11.77 -5.10 38.32
N VAL A 525 -12.92 -4.89 37.68
CA VAL A 525 -14.11 -5.73 37.92
C VAL A 525 -13.88 -7.17 37.47
N SER A 526 -13.20 -7.38 36.35
CA SER A 526 -12.84 -8.74 35.90
C SER A 526 -11.93 -9.43 36.89
N LEU A 527 -10.87 -8.75 37.38
CA LEU A 527 -10.02 -9.28 38.44
C LEU A 527 -10.76 -9.47 39.75
N TYR A 528 -11.85 -8.74 40.03
CA TYR A 528 -12.64 -8.93 41.23
C TYR A 528 -13.52 -10.19 41.12
N GLN A 529 -14.07 -10.46 39.93
CA GLN A 529 -15.00 -11.56 39.67
C GLN A 529 -14.32 -12.88 39.26
N ILE A 530 -13.07 -12.81 38.77
CA ILE A 530 -12.39 -13.95 38.15
C ILE A 530 -12.29 -15.15 39.09
N THR A 531 -12.72 -16.29 38.59
CA THR A 531 -12.48 -17.60 39.19
C THR A 531 -11.35 -18.32 38.46
N ARG A 532 -10.75 -19.34 39.10
CA ARG A 532 -9.61 -20.06 38.51
C ARG A 532 -9.95 -20.87 37.25
N GLU A 533 -11.21 -21.21 37.04
CA GLU A 533 -11.67 -22.04 35.91
C GLU A 533 -11.85 -21.22 34.62
N GLU A 534 -11.95 -19.89 34.73
CA GLU A 534 -12.17 -18.95 33.63
C GLU A 534 -10.86 -18.34 33.06
N ALA A 535 -9.71 -18.68 33.66
CA ALA A 535 -8.43 -18.03 33.36
C ALA A 535 -7.61 -18.79 32.31
N LEU A 536 -7.80 -18.48 31.03
CA LEU A 536 -6.77 -18.72 30.00
C LEU A 536 -6.65 -17.47 29.11
N PRO A 537 -5.42 -17.00 28.76
CA PRO A 537 -4.12 -17.64 28.96
C PRO A 537 -3.17 -16.97 29.99
N VAL A 538 -3.62 -16.04 30.84
CA VAL A 538 -2.74 -15.27 31.76
C VAL A 538 -2.80 -15.80 33.20
N ASP A 539 -1.66 -15.84 33.90
CA ASP A 539 -1.56 -16.31 35.29
C ASP A 539 -2.23 -15.35 36.29
N VAL A 540 -3.32 -15.82 36.93
CA VAL A 540 -4.10 -15.08 37.95
C VAL A 540 -3.84 -15.58 39.37
N ASN A 541 -2.88 -16.48 39.56
CA ASN A 541 -2.58 -17.08 40.87
C ASN A 541 -2.18 -16.07 41.94
N PHE A 542 -1.67 -14.90 41.53
CA PHE A 542 -1.32 -13.81 42.41
C PHE A 542 -2.51 -13.19 43.15
N LEU A 543 -3.75 -13.41 42.70
CA LEU A 543 -4.96 -12.93 43.38
C LEU A 543 -5.35 -13.80 44.59
N PHE A 544 -4.91 -15.06 44.63
CA PHE A 544 -5.47 -16.03 45.56
C PHE A 544 -4.55 -16.34 46.74
N ALA A 545 -5.13 -16.63 47.91
CA ALA A 545 -4.41 -17.03 49.12
C ALA A 545 -3.65 -18.35 48.96
N LYS A 546 -2.58 -18.58 49.75
CA LYS A 546 -1.80 -19.84 49.75
C LYS A 546 -2.63 -21.09 50.07
N GLY A 547 -3.75 -20.92 50.77
CA GLY A 547 -4.71 -22.00 51.03
C GLY A 547 -5.49 -22.46 49.80
N GLU A 548 -5.44 -21.70 48.70
CA GLU A 548 -6.02 -22.05 47.41
C GLU A 548 -4.95 -22.66 46.51
N LYS A 549 -5.28 -23.71 45.75
CA LYS A 549 -4.34 -24.47 44.90
C LYS A 549 -3.44 -23.61 43.97
N GLY A 550 -2.21 -23.30 44.41
CA GLY A 550 -1.24 -22.51 43.65
C GLY A 550 -1.33 -21.00 43.88
N GLY A 551 -2.11 -20.54 44.87
CA GLY A 551 -2.24 -19.12 45.20
C GLY A 551 -0.96 -18.60 45.85
N LEU A 552 -0.56 -17.38 45.51
CA LEU A 552 0.67 -16.78 46.05
C LEU A 552 0.46 -16.17 47.44
N GLY A 553 -0.78 -15.83 47.79
CA GLY A 553 -1.13 -15.15 49.03
C GLY A 553 -0.26 -13.91 49.26
N PRO A 554 0.43 -13.78 50.41
CA PRO A 554 1.28 -12.64 50.70
C PRO A 554 2.55 -12.55 49.83
N ASP A 555 2.87 -13.59 49.05
CA ASP A 555 4.04 -13.56 48.15
C ASP A 555 3.73 -12.87 46.81
N ALA A 556 2.47 -12.49 46.56
CA ALA A 556 2.10 -11.64 45.44
C ALA A 556 2.75 -10.25 45.58
N ASN A 557 3.13 -9.63 44.46
CA ASN A 557 3.90 -8.39 44.43
C ASN A 557 3.53 -7.58 43.17
N GLU A 558 4.05 -6.35 43.07
CA GLU A 558 3.75 -5.40 42.00
C GLU A 558 3.93 -6.01 40.61
N ARG A 559 4.99 -6.80 40.40
CA ARG A 559 5.34 -7.34 39.08
C ARG A 559 4.26 -8.27 38.53
N HIS A 560 3.53 -8.97 39.39
CA HIS A 560 2.44 -9.84 38.96
C HIS A 560 1.26 -9.02 38.42
N LEU A 561 0.85 -7.97 39.16
CA LEU A 561 -0.21 -7.06 38.71
C LEU A 561 0.23 -6.28 37.46
N GLU A 562 1.46 -5.80 37.42
CA GLU A 562 2.05 -5.10 36.28
C GLU A 562 2.08 -5.96 35.03
N ALA A 563 2.60 -7.19 35.11
CA ALA A 563 2.66 -8.10 33.97
C ALA A 563 1.26 -8.46 33.45
N HIS A 564 0.30 -8.67 34.36
CA HIS A 564 -1.07 -8.98 33.99
C HIS A 564 -1.80 -7.77 33.40
N LEU A 565 -1.60 -6.58 33.96
CA LEU A 565 -2.19 -5.34 33.44
C LEU A 565 -1.59 -4.97 32.09
N TYR A 566 -0.26 -5.07 31.93
CA TYR A 566 0.41 -4.91 30.64
C TYR A 566 -0.16 -5.88 29.60
N SER A 567 -0.28 -7.16 29.93
CA SER A 567 -0.86 -8.16 29.02
C SER A 567 -2.30 -7.83 28.68
N HIS A 568 -3.10 -7.35 29.64
CA HIS A 568 -4.49 -6.95 29.41
C HIS A 568 -4.59 -5.74 28.48
N LEU A 569 -3.78 -4.69 28.71
CA LEU A 569 -3.81 -3.48 27.87
C LEU A 569 -3.18 -3.74 26.49
N TRP A 570 -2.15 -4.59 26.39
CA TRP A 570 -1.58 -5.06 25.14
C TRP A 570 -2.58 -5.93 24.35
N PHE A 571 -3.32 -6.79 25.04
CA PHE A 571 -4.38 -7.58 24.41
C PHE A 571 -5.57 -6.69 24.01
N ALA A 572 -5.89 -5.66 24.79
CA ALA A 572 -6.87 -4.63 24.41
C ALA A 572 -6.43 -3.87 23.14
N GLN A 573 -5.13 -3.56 23.02
CA GLN A 573 -4.51 -2.96 21.83
C GLN A 573 -4.64 -3.83 20.57
N LEU A 574 -4.71 -5.14 20.72
CA LEU A 574 -4.76 -6.07 19.60
C LEU A 574 -6.16 -6.64 19.30
N PHE A 575 -7.06 -6.75 20.30
CA PHE A 575 -8.22 -7.65 20.20
C PHE A 575 -9.55 -7.20 20.85
N LEU A 576 -9.57 -6.32 21.87
CA LEU A 576 -10.81 -6.04 22.63
C LEU A 576 -11.52 -4.72 22.25
N PHE A 577 -10.80 -3.73 21.71
CA PHE A 577 -11.32 -2.39 21.41
C PHE A 577 -10.71 -1.85 20.12
N PRO A 578 -11.40 -1.95 18.97
CA PRO A 578 -10.87 -1.51 17.67
C PRO A 578 -10.55 0.00 17.61
N GLU A 579 -11.23 0.81 18.42
CA GLU A 579 -10.97 2.24 18.60
C GLU A 579 -9.79 2.57 19.54
N TRP A 580 -9.11 1.56 20.12
CA TRP A 580 -7.94 1.78 20.94
C TRP A 580 -6.72 2.14 20.08
N VAL A 581 -6.28 3.39 20.19
CA VAL A 581 -5.08 3.91 19.50
C VAL A 581 -3.89 4.07 20.46
N GLY A 582 -4.00 3.55 21.68
CA GLY A 582 -2.96 3.63 22.70
C GLY A 582 -1.85 2.60 22.46
N THR A 583 -0.60 2.98 22.74
CA THR A 583 0.54 2.06 22.84
C THR A 583 0.97 1.98 24.29
N VAL A 584 1.19 0.76 24.79
CA VAL A 584 1.57 0.52 26.17
C VAL A 584 3.06 0.18 26.22
N GLU A 585 3.82 0.93 26.99
CA GLU A 585 5.26 0.74 27.17
C GLU A 585 5.58 0.36 28.61
N ARG A 586 6.45 -0.64 28.76
CA ARG A 586 7.08 -1.02 30.02
C ARG A 586 8.52 -0.50 30.02
N GLN A 587 8.95 0.24 31.05
CA GLN A 587 10.33 0.71 31.10
C GLN A 587 11.28 -0.39 31.61
N ASN A 588 12.22 -0.83 30.75
CA ASN A 588 13.24 -1.84 31.10
C ASN A 588 14.25 -1.32 32.13
N ILE A 589 14.68 -2.20 33.04
CA ILE A 589 15.40 -1.96 34.31
C ILE A 589 16.75 -1.22 34.23
N SER A 590 17.37 -1.02 33.07
CA SER A 590 18.63 -0.27 32.94
C SER A 590 18.37 1.17 32.48
N ASP A 591 18.72 2.18 33.31
CA ASP A 591 19.43 3.42 32.90
C ASP A 591 19.06 4.77 33.56
N VAL A 592 17.99 4.96 34.35
CA VAL A 592 17.79 6.27 35.05
C VAL A 592 16.96 6.15 36.35
N PRO A 593 17.28 6.85 37.46
CA PRO A 593 16.44 6.91 38.67
C PRO A 593 15.21 7.83 38.46
N GLY A 594 14.01 7.36 38.81
CA GLY A 594 12.75 8.12 38.75
C GLY A 594 11.64 7.52 37.86
N ARG A 595 11.60 6.20 37.68
CA ARG A 595 10.80 5.51 36.65
C ARG A 595 9.36 5.19 37.04
N THR A 596 8.48 5.29 36.05
CA THR A 596 7.07 4.90 36.06
C THR A 596 6.92 3.41 35.70
N ASP A 597 5.96 2.71 36.31
CA ASP A 597 5.78 1.28 36.06
C ASP A 597 5.24 0.98 34.65
N LEU A 598 4.15 1.65 34.24
CA LEU A 598 3.62 1.57 32.87
C LEU A 598 3.31 2.96 32.32
N THR A 599 3.56 3.14 31.01
CA THR A 599 3.20 4.36 30.28
C THR A 599 2.28 4.01 29.12
N VAL A 600 1.16 4.71 29.00
CA VAL A 600 0.23 4.58 27.87
C VAL A 600 0.30 5.85 27.04
N ARG A 601 0.72 5.71 25.79
CA ARG A 601 0.86 6.81 24.82
C ARG A 601 -0.24 6.74 23.78
N PHE A 602 -0.89 7.87 23.53
CA PHE A 602 -1.91 8.04 22.49
C PHE A 602 -1.40 9.01 21.39
N PRO A 603 -2.07 9.09 20.23
CA PRO A 603 -1.78 10.10 19.21
C PRO A 603 -1.82 11.54 19.77
N GLY A 604 -1.14 12.46 19.10
CA GLY A 604 -1.10 13.86 19.53
C GLY A 604 -0.25 14.11 20.79
N SER A 605 0.68 13.21 21.11
CA SER A 605 1.57 13.30 22.29
C SER A 605 0.86 13.23 23.65
N VAL A 606 -0.36 12.70 23.70
CA VAL A 606 -1.08 12.45 24.95
C VAL A 606 -0.48 11.23 25.65
N VAL A 607 -0.10 11.38 26.91
CA VAL A 607 0.55 10.32 27.69
C VAL A 607 -0.11 10.22 29.06
N PHE A 608 -0.41 9.00 29.49
CA PHE A 608 -0.83 8.70 30.87
C PHE A 608 0.13 7.72 31.50
N VAL A 609 0.42 7.96 32.78
CA VAL A 609 1.29 7.11 33.60
C VAL A 609 0.45 6.29 34.55
N LEU A 610 0.76 5.01 34.66
CA LEU A 610 0.20 4.10 35.64
C LEU A 610 1.33 3.68 36.59
N GLU A 611 1.17 4.05 37.86
CA GLU A 611 1.99 3.57 38.97
C GLU A 611 1.33 2.33 39.58
N ILE A 612 2.12 1.33 39.96
CA ILE A 612 1.65 0.05 40.49
C ILE A 612 2.34 -0.22 41.82
N LYS A 613 1.55 -0.49 42.87
CA LYS A 613 2.05 -0.76 44.23
C LYS A 613 1.43 -2.01 44.84
N CYS A 614 2.14 -2.67 45.74
CA CYS A 614 1.61 -3.77 46.54
C CYS A 614 1.48 -3.33 48.00
N GLU A 615 0.30 -3.51 48.59
CA GLU A 615 0.02 -3.13 49.98
C GLU A 615 -0.23 -4.38 50.84
N PRO A 616 0.70 -4.76 51.72
CA PRO A 616 0.59 -5.97 52.55
C PRO A 616 -0.01 -5.71 53.95
N THR A 617 -0.15 -4.46 54.39
CA THR A 617 -0.49 -4.10 55.77
C THR A 617 -1.85 -3.43 55.95
N ASP A 618 -2.13 -2.34 55.23
CA ASP A 618 -3.37 -1.56 55.36
C ASP A 618 -3.78 -0.96 54.02
N SER A 619 -4.83 -1.53 53.41
CA SER A 619 -5.39 -1.08 52.13
C SER A 619 -6.45 0.02 52.26
N SER A 620 -6.58 0.65 53.42
CA SER A 620 -7.48 1.80 53.61
C SER A 620 -7.08 3.00 52.74
N ARG A 621 -8.07 3.81 52.35
CA ARG A 621 -7.83 5.02 51.53
C ARG A 621 -6.80 5.97 52.17
N VAL A 622 -6.84 6.12 53.50
CA VAL A 622 -5.91 6.98 54.25
C VAL A 622 -4.48 6.46 54.18
N ALA A 623 -4.28 5.14 54.32
CA ALA A 623 -2.97 4.53 54.21
C ALA A 623 -2.40 4.66 52.79
N ILE A 624 -3.19 4.33 51.76
CA ILE A 624 -2.80 4.48 50.35
C ILE A 624 -2.46 5.94 50.02
N GLN A 625 -3.27 6.89 50.48
CA GLN A 625 -3.04 8.31 50.31
C GLN A 625 -1.70 8.74 50.93
N THR A 626 -1.39 8.25 52.12
CA THR A 626 -0.17 8.61 52.85
C THR A 626 1.09 8.01 52.23
N GLN A 627 1.01 6.75 51.77
CA GLN A 627 2.17 5.99 51.35
C GLN A 627 2.51 6.14 49.86
N TYR A 628 1.50 6.21 48.98
CA TYR A 628 1.70 6.05 47.53
C TYR A 628 1.28 7.25 46.69
N LEU A 629 0.33 8.07 47.17
CA LEU A 629 -0.23 9.16 46.36
C LEU A 629 0.82 10.18 45.92
N ALA A 630 1.78 10.49 46.80
CA ALA A 630 2.86 11.43 46.49
C ALA A 630 3.70 11.00 45.27
N GLN A 631 3.97 9.70 45.15
CA GLN A 631 4.75 9.16 44.05
C GLN A 631 3.92 9.13 42.77
N ALA A 632 2.68 8.64 42.83
CA ALA A 632 1.78 8.61 41.67
C ALA A 632 1.51 10.02 41.10
N GLN A 633 1.42 11.02 41.97
CA GLN A 633 1.18 12.40 41.56
C GLN A 633 2.40 13.08 40.94
N SER A 634 3.63 12.69 41.31
CA SER A 634 4.85 13.29 40.74
C SER A 634 4.92 13.17 39.20
N TYR A 635 4.22 12.17 38.64
CA TYR A 635 4.10 11.96 37.20
C TYR A 635 2.97 12.75 36.53
N ALA A 636 1.89 13.07 37.25
CA ALA A 636 0.75 13.80 36.71
C ALA A 636 1.12 15.22 36.24
N GLY A 637 2.04 15.89 36.96
CA GLY A 637 2.54 17.21 36.61
C GLY A 637 3.36 17.27 35.31
N GLY A 638 3.82 16.12 34.80
CA GLY A 638 4.59 16.01 33.56
C GLY A 638 3.82 15.50 32.34
N THR A 639 2.62 14.90 32.53
CA THR A 639 1.99 14.13 31.46
C THR A 639 0.64 14.65 30.99
N GLN A 640 -0.32 14.99 31.86
CA GLN A 640 -1.62 15.60 31.52
C GLN A 640 -2.47 15.93 32.78
N GLN A 641 -1.90 16.36 33.91
CA GLN A 641 -2.64 16.63 35.18
C GLN A 641 -3.40 15.44 35.78
N VAL A 642 -3.28 14.24 35.19
CA VAL A 642 -3.92 13.00 35.62
C VAL A 642 -2.89 11.87 35.56
N SER A 643 -2.78 11.12 36.65
CA SER A 643 -2.09 9.83 36.68
C SER A 643 -2.99 8.74 37.27
N LEU A 644 -2.62 7.49 37.06
CA LEU A 644 -3.34 6.33 37.58
C LEU A 644 -2.46 5.60 38.59
N LEU A 645 -3.07 5.12 39.68
CA LEU A 645 -2.41 4.31 40.71
C LEU A 645 -3.19 3.00 40.88
N MET A 646 -2.53 1.90 40.56
CA MET A 646 -3.05 0.55 40.75
C MET A 646 -2.44 -0.06 42.02
N VAL A 647 -3.26 -0.50 42.97
CA VAL A 647 -2.78 -1.07 44.24
C VAL A 647 -3.20 -2.53 44.34
N LEU A 648 -2.24 -3.45 44.40
CA LEU A 648 -2.46 -4.85 44.75
C LEU A 648 -2.58 -5.00 46.26
N ASP A 649 -3.80 -5.21 46.76
CA ASP A 649 -4.05 -5.40 48.19
C ASP A 649 -3.80 -6.87 48.59
N THR A 650 -2.66 -7.13 49.22
CA THR A 650 -2.28 -8.47 49.71
C THR A 650 -2.55 -8.68 51.19
N THR A 651 -3.23 -7.73 51.85
CA THR A 651 -3.60 -7.87 53.26
C THR A 651 -4.43 -9.14 53.48
N PRO A 652 -4.29 -9.82 54.63
CA PRO A 652 -5.01 -11.06 54.89
C PRO A 652 -6.52 -10.91 54.74
N LYS A 653 -7.16 -11.74 53.89
CA LYS A 653 -8.61 -11.83 53.75
C LYS A 653 -9.13 -13.08 54.46
N PRO A 654 -9.77 -12.95 55.63
CA PRO A 654 -10.25 -14.12 56.37
C PRO A 654 -11.30 -14.90 55.57
N VAL A 655 -11.24 -16.23 55.66
CA VAL A 655 -12.28 -17.10 55.08
C VAL A 655 -13.63 -16.73 55.70
N GLY A 656 -14.67 -16.63 54.88
CA GLY A 656 -16.02 -16.27 55.34
C GLY A 656 -16.33 -14.78 55.35
N VAL A 657 -15.34 -13.90 55.26
CA VAL A 657 -15.55 -12.45 55.23
C VAL A 657 -15.69 -11.97 53.79
N PRO A 658 -16.78 -11.25 53.43
CA PRO A 658 -16.93 -10.71 52.08
C PRO A 658 -15.89 -9.63 51.81
N LEU A 659 -15.47 -9.55 50.54
CA LEU A 659 -14.63 -8.46 50.07
C LEU A 659 -15.42 -7.13 50.04
N PRO A 660 -14.73 -5.98 50.11
CA PRO A 660 -15.35 -4.66 49.90
C PRO A 660 -16.05 -4.59 48.54
N ASP A 661 -17.16 -3.85 48.42
CA ASP A 661 -17.81 -3.67 47.11
C ASP A 661 -16.78 -3.11 46.12
N VAL A 662 -16.70 -3.74 44.94
CA VAL A 662 -15.75 -3.35 43.89
C VAL A 662 -15.92 -1.87 43.49
N ARG A 663 -17.12 -1.30 43.69
CA ARG A 663 -17.39 0.13 43.46
C ARG A 663 -16.59 1.04 44.40
N ASP A 664 -16.24 0.57 45.58
CA ASP A 664 -15.47 1.33 46.56
C ASP A 664 -13.95 1.25 46.34
N CYS A 665 -13.51 0.31 45.49
CA CYS A 665 -12.10 0.08 45.17
C CYS A 665 -11.52 1.09 44.17
N CYS A 666 -12.35 1.89 43.50
CA CYS A 666 -11.92 2.85 42.49
C CYS A 666 -12.42 4.25 42.84
N TYR A 667 -11.51 5.24 42.90
CA TYR A 667 -11.86 6.62 43.25
C TYR A 667 -10.84 7.62 42.71
N VAL A 668 -11.18 8.91 42.72
CA VAL A 668 -10.26 10.01 42.36
C VAL A 668 -9.77 10.68 43.64
N ASP A 669 -8.45 10.76 43.80
CA ASP A 669 -7.79 11.46 44.89
C ASP A 669 -6.94 12.64 44.37
N ARG A 670 -6.51 13.53 45.27
CA ARG A 670 -5.65 14.68 44.98
C ARG A 670 -4.77 15.04 46.17
N ARG A 671 -3.55 15.50 45.91
CA ARG A 671 -2.76 16.29 46.86
C ARG A 671 -2.63 17.70 46.33
N THR A 672 -2.77 18.69 47.20
CA THR A 672 -2.50 20.08 46.84
C THR A 672 -0.98 20.30 46.79
N VAL A 673 -0.46 20.69 45.62
CA VAL A 673 0.93 21.13 45.47
C VAL A 673 0.98 22.65 45.63
N PRO A 674 1.81 23.22 46.52
CA PRO A 674 1.94 24.66 46.67
C PRO A 674 2.34 25.32 45.34
N GLY A 675 1.51 26.22 44.82
CA GLY A 675 1.77 26.98 43.58
C GLY A 675 1.17 26.41 42.29
N ALA A 676 0.53 25.24 42.33
CA ALA A 676 -0.20 24.71 41.17
C ALA A 676 -1.56 25.41 40.99
N VAL A 677 -1.84 25.88 39.76
CA VAL A 677 -3.09 26.58 39.40
C VAL A 677 -4.30 25.61 39.38
N TYR A 678 -4.05 24.32 39.15
CA TYR A 678 -5.05 23.25 39.15
C TYR A 678 -4.51 22.01 39.88
N PRO A 679 -5.34 21.23 40.58
CA PRO A 679 -4.88 20.04 41.29
C PRO A 679 -4.59 18.89 40.31
N ASP A 680 -3.42 18.26 40.44
CA ASP A 680 -3.19 16.99 39.77
C ASP A 680 -4.11 15.93 40.39
N CYS A 681 -4.82 15.19 39.53
CA CYS A 681 -5.72 14.12 39.92
C CYS A 681 -5.02 12.78 39.82
N VAL A 682 -5.26 11.89 40.79
CA VAL A 682 -4.81 10.51 40.72
C VAL A 682 -6.04 9.61 40.76
N VAL A 683 -6.23 8.79 39.74
CA VAL A 683 -7.26 7.76 39.73
C VAL A 683 -6.68 6.53 40.42
N VAL A 684 -7.24 6.19 41.58
CA VAL A 684 -6.77 5.06 42.40
C VAL A 684 -7.69 3.86 42.16
N CYS A 685 -7.10 2.70 41.89
CA CYS A 685 -7.79 1.43 41.70
C CYS A 685 -7.15 0.34 42.56
N ILE A 686 -7.89 -0.19 43.52
CA ILE A 686 -7.44 -1.24 44.45
C ILE A 686 -7.91 -2.61 43.92
N VAL A 687 -6.99 -3.57 43.84
CA VAL A 687 -7.23 -4.94 43.40
C VAL A 687 -7.08 -5.88 44.60
N PRO A 688 -8.18 -6.43 45.15
CA PRO A 688 -8.11 -7.36 46.27
C PRO A 688 -7.47 -8.69 45.86
N ALA A 689 -6.27 -8.94 46.37
CA ALA A 689 -5.53 -10.19 46.29
C ALA A 689 -5.53 -10.91 47.66
N ASN A 690 -4.75 -11.99 47.76
CA ASN A 690 -4.72 -12.86 48.94
C ASN A 690 -6.12 -13.30 49.40
N ARG A 691 -7.05 -13.46 48.45
CA ARG A 691 -8.45 -13.82 48.71
C ARG A 691 -8.70 -15.32 48.49
N PHE A 692 -9.74 -15.83 49.11
CA PHE A 692 -10.22 -17.18 48.89
C PHE A 692 -11.25 -17.22 47.75
N LEU A 693 -11.43 -18.37 47.10
CA LEU A 693 -12.45 -18.54 46.08
C LEU A 693 -13.85 -18.53 46.71
N PRO A 694 -14.89 -18.03 46.03
CA PRO A 694 -16.27 -18.10 46.53
C PRO A 694 -16.71 -19.51 46.97
N SER A 695 -16.25 -20.56 46.27
CA SER A 695 -16.52 -21.96 46.59
C SER A 695 -15.81 -22.49 47.85
N THR A 696 -14.83 -21.77 48.37
CA THR A 696 -14.13 -22.09 49.63
C THR A 696 -14.92 -21.60 50.84
N HIS A 697 -15.77 -20.57 50.66
CA HIS A 697 -16.68 -20.09 51.72
C HIS A 697 -17.78 -21.11 52.04
N THR A 698 -18.23 -21.92 51.06
CA THR A 698 -19.25 -22.95 51.28
C THR A 698 -18.71 -24.23 51.95
N LYS A 699 -17.42 -24.56 51.77
CA LYS A 699 -16.79 -25.72 52.42
C LYS A 699 -16.51 -25.52 53.92
N GLY A 700 -16.31 -24.28 54.36
CA GLY A 700 -16.15 -23.95 55.78
C GLY A 700 -17.46 -23.98 56.58
N ALA A 701 -18.60 -23.67 55.92
CA ALA A 701 -19.92 -23.62 56.56
C ALA A 701 -20.60 -25.00 56.66
N SER A 702 -20.16 -26.01 55.91
CA SER A 702 -20.73 -27.37 55.92
C SER A 702 -19.99 -28.35 56.84
N GLY A 703 -19.03 -27.89 57.65
CA GLY A 703 -18.16 -28.73 58.47
C GLY A 703 -18.72 -29.19 59.82
N ASP A 704 -19.77 -28.54 60.35
CA ASP A 704 -20.26 -28.80 61.72
C ASP A 704 -21.63 -29.51 61.80
N ALA A 705 -22.20 -29.95 60.67
CA ALA A 705 -23.53 -30.56 60.65
C ALA A 705 -23.62 -31.82 59.79
N ALA A 706 -22.83 -32.85 60.10
CA ALA A 706 -23.18 -34.27 59.92
C ALA A 706 -22.00 -35.19 60.28
N ALA A 707 -21.80 -35.44 61.57
CA ALA A 707 -21.05 -36.59 62.04
C ALA A 707 -21.97 -37.46 62.90
N VAL A 708 -22.73 -38.33 62.24
CA VAL A 708 -23.27 -39.55 62.85
C VAL A 708 -22.95 -40.69 61.88
N GLU A 709 -21.93 -41.46 62.28
CA GLU A 709 -21.79 -42.93 62.17
C GLU A 709 -22.69 -43.66 61.15
N GLN A 710 -22.21 -44.54 60.26
CA GLN A 710 -21.23 -45.62 60.45
C GLN A 710 -20.90 -46.28 59.07
N PRO A 711 -19.89 -47.18 58.99
CA PRO A 711 -19.12 -47.53 57.79
C PRO A 711 -19.65 -48.77 57.06
N GLN A 712 -19.17 -49.03 55.83
CA GLN A 712 -18.50 -50.30 55.48
C GLN A 712 -18.06 -50.42 54.00
N HIS A 713 -16.81 -50.89 53.87
CA HIS A 713 -16.28 -51.82 52.87
C HIS A 713 -16.27 -51.52 51.34
N ARG A 714 -15.10 -51.04 50.89
CA ARG A 714 -14.04 -51.83 50.18
C ARG A 714 -14.53 -52.81 49.09
N LYS A 715 -14.23 -52.54 47.80
CA LYS A 715 -13.16 -53.20 47.00
C LYS A 715 -13.20 -52.86 45.50
N ARG A 716 -12.01 -52.52 45.00
CA ARG A 716 -11.49 -52.58 43.62
C ARG A 716 -12.14 -53.63 42.70
N ARG A 717 -12.28 -53.29 41.41
CA ARG A 717 -11.78 -54.12 40.30
C ARG A 717 -11.52 -53.31 39.02
N SER A 718 -10.34 -53.56 38.46
CA SER A 718 -9.77 -53.08 37.20
C SER A 718 -10.12 -54.00 36.01
N ARG A 719 -9.82 -53.52 34.79
CA ARG A 719 -9.69 -54.20 33.46
C ARG A 719 -10.96 -54.15 32.60
N LYS A 720 -10.91 -53.99 31.27
CA LYS A 720 -9.83 -54.04 30.27
C LYS A 720 -10.36 -53.44 28.95
N ARG A 721 -9.44 -53.01 28.07
CA ARG A 721 -9.63 -52.80 26.63
C ARG A 721 -10.11 -54.07 25.92
N HIS A 722 -10.91 -53.91 24.85
CA HIS A 722 -10.83 -54.74 23.66
C HIS A 722 -11.15 -53.93 22.39
N ASP A 723 -10.43 -54.32 21.33
CA ASP A 723 -10.31 -53.71 20.03
C ASP A 723 -11.43 -54.15 19.06
N THR A 724 -11.83 -53.24 18.15
CA THR A 724 -12.28 -53.40 16.73
C THR A 724 -13.39 -54.41 16.35
N PRO A 725 -14.05 -54.29 15.17
CA PRO A 725 -13.67 -53.59 13.91
C PRO A 725 -14.10 -52.14 13.77
#